data_AF-A0A1J9QR84-F1
#
_entry.id   AF-A0A1J9QR84-F1
#
_cell.length_a   1.000
_cell.length_b   1.000
_cell.length_c   1.000
_cell.angle_alpha   90.00
_cell.angle_beta   90.00
_cell.angle_gamma   90.00
#
_symmetry.space_group_name_H-M   'P 1'
#
loop_
_entity.id
_entity.type
_entity.pdbx_description
1 polymer ?
#
loop_
_entity_poly.entity_id
_entity_poly.type
_entity_poly.pdbx_seq_one_letter_code
_entity_poly.pdbx_strand_id
1 'polypeptide(L)'
;MCGVGSRRLGRGEAADEQLDAETGSSSAGKFGVDRPELASPSFHLRSPDAPCGDSGPTEAPKKPKKHVSSTPLLAPALTADFRDAPLTPIHPAHDEPAMALDPSIEMASSPKQFQPPGLFHRMRHDNSILALVVSADYIFAGTEGGEILVFGLETYGRVAIIEGHRGSVLGLCLSQDQQLLFSSAGDRIVNVWNTRTFAREYSIYSAYDIGDVFCVSYSCALRTVYLGAQNTSIQWYNLNEKDRRPTPKPTAHPSFREDRFFDSLGPGGIRTPRPECADSPRDAKGGQELEIDQQYIHQFAHYGYVYCTLLASGSVAGYADKEILISGGGDGVIKLWRLDQDNGGAIQELHALDDGREEGNAVQSMVLDGTFLYGGRPDGEINVWDLETKQLVRSLKTNVGDVLTITIGGGFLFGAGDRGFAQKFNRQYEPIGRFEAHDGLVLASAFGSFNDRPVYVTGGNDATIAVWDVRDCQLVPPKSAATSNEQLFEFLKRFVSYRTVSSNPRYKVDCRRGASYLRSVFKNFGAATEMLNTEEPYNPVIFAKFRGNPATSNDRRKILFYGHYDVIAAENEDNKWLVDPFSMEGIDGYLYGRGTSDNKGPIMAAIFAVAELLEEQALESDIIFLIEGEEESGSRGFHEAVQRNKELIGDVDWILLANSYWLDDHAPCLTYGLRGVIHATVQIESPHPDLHSGVDGSSLLDESLKDLIMLLAKLTGPHGRIEIPGFYDPIPPISPEEKQLYDEIGQSLISRNPDLGDPEDLVNSLIRRWREPSLTIHRFHTSGPENSTIIPRLACASLSIRLVPNQEATEVASALTDYLNAEFLKIESKNKLAVTVDHLAEPWLGDFNNEIYKTLEAAITEEWKPVQERRRSSVVLGNIRHIPSSPSSSNNGGGQALSLSTPAATGGGYFDHAAGANALRSPTTSSTLANGSVTPAAEKTSDDPTVWKQPLKPLYIREGGSIPSIRFLEKEFDAPAAHLPCGQASDSAHLDNERLRLVNLYKSKGIFKRVFRDLPRK
;
A
#
# COMPACT_ATOMS: atom_id res chain seq x y z
N MET A 1 1.51 -42.95 12.10
CA MET A 1 1.01 -43.93 11.10
C MET A 1 -0.40 -43.54 10.70
N CYS A 2 -0.57 -43.02 9.50
CA CYS A 2 -1.88 -42.87 8.86
C CYS A 2 -2.49 -44.26 8.60
N GLY A 3 -3.78 -44.40 8.86
CA GLY A 3 -4.57 -45.59 8.51
C GLY A 3 -5.80 -45.20 7.68
N VAL A 4 -5.59 -44.68 6.48
CA VAL A 4 -6.67 -44.52 5.49
C VAL A 4 -6.71 -45.79 4.63
N GLY A 5 -7.61 -46.71 5.00
CA GLY A 5 -7.88 -47.90 4.23
C GLY A 5 -8.66 -47.56 2.95
N SER A 6 -8.03 -47.83 1.81
CA SER A 6 -8.64 -47.82 0.48
C SER A 6 -9.78 -48.87 0.42
N ARG A 7 -11.03 -48.43 0.20
CA ARG A 7 -12.10 -49.29 -0.33
C ARG A 7 -12.68 -48.65 -1.59
N ARG A 8 -12.53 -49.39 -2.69
CA ARG A 8 -13.19 -49.21 -3.99
C ARG A 8 -14.70 -48.99 -3.80
N LEU A 9 -15.21 -47.85 -4.27
CA LEU A 9 -16.64 -47.68 -4.53
C LEU A 9 -16.92 -48.14 -5.97
N GLY A 10 -17.61 -49.26 -6.08
CA GLY A 10 -18.27 -49.68 -7.32
C GLY A 10 -19.51 -48.80 -7.57
N ARG A 11 -19.82 -48.62 -8.86
CA ARG A 11 -21.07 -48.04 -9.34
C ARG A 11 -22.27 -48.74 -8.68
N GLY A 12 -23.17 -47.95 -8.11
CA GLY A 12 -24.48 -48.38 -7.64
C GLY A 12 -25.48 -47.27 -7.95
N GLU A 13 -26.57 -47.65 -8.61
CA GLU A 13 -27.60 -46.81 -9.21
C GLU A 13 -28.36 -45.97 -8.18
N ALA A 14 -28.73 -44.75 -8.58
CA ALA A 14 -29.68 -43.90 -7.87
C ALA A 14 -31.10 -44.48 -8.04
N ALA A 15 -31.78 -44.69 -6.92
CA ALA A 15 -33.21 -44.96 -6.87
C ALA A 15 -33.92 -43.72 -6.30
N ASP A 16 -34.89 -43.23 -7.06
CA ASP A 16 -35.92 -42.26 -6.67
C ASP A 16 -36.71 -42.78 -5.47
N GLU A 17 -36.98 -41.91 -4.49
CA GLU A 17 -38.15 -42.06 -3.61
C GLU A 17 -38.81 -40.70 -3.35
N GLN A 18 -40.00 -40.58 -3.93
CA GLN A 18 -41.01 -39.54 -3.66
C GLN A 18 -41.52 -39.67 -2.23
N LEU A 19 -41.77 -38.53 -1.57
CA LEU A 19 -42.60 -38.48 -0.36
C LEU A 19 -43.71 -37.45 -0.52
N ASP A 20 -44.93 -37.98 -0.49
CA ASP A 20 -46.22 -37.32 -0.55
C ASP A 20 -46.48 -36.42 0.67
N ALA A 21 -47.15 -35.30 0.42
CA ALA A 21 -47.69 -34.40 1.43
C ALA A 21 -49.16 -34.74 1.72
N GLU A 22 -49.44 -35.25 2.92
CA GLU A 22 -50.80 -35.38 3.43
C GLU A 22 -51.22 -34.15 4.25
N THR A 23 -52.40 -33.66 3.89
CA THR A 23 -53.18 -32.59 4.51
C THR A 23 -53.75 -32.97 5.87
N GLY A 24 -53.73 -32.04 6.84
CA GLY A 24 -54.42 -32.20 8.12
C GLY A 24 -54.86 -30.86 8.71
N SER A 25 -56.14 -30.54 8.55
CA SER A 25 -56.83 -29.39 9.11
C SER A 25 -56.97 -29.45 10.65
N SER A 26 -56.99 -28.30 11.34
CA SER A 26 -57.95 -28.06 12.43
C SER A 26 -58.01 -26.58 12.81
N SER A 27 -59.19 -26.23 13.32
CA SER A 27 -59.80 -24.91 13.44
C SER A 27 -59.76 -24.34 14.85
N ALA A 28 -59.65 -23.00 14.91
CA ALA A 28 -60.41 -22.06 15.74
C ALA A 28 -60.53 -22.25 17.27
N GLY A 29 -60.08 -21.22 18.00
CA GLY A 29 -60.53 -20.88 19.36
C GLY A 29 -60.35 -19.38 19.63
N LYS A 30 -61.47 -18.66 19.71
CA LYS A 30 -61.61 -17.21 20.01
C LYS A 30 -61.33 -16.89 21.48
N PHE A 31 -60.91 -15.66 21.81
CA PHE A 31 -61.69 -14.63 22.54
C PHE A 31 -60.88 -13.32 22.69
N GLY A 32 -61.53 -12.17 22.48
CA GLY A 32 -60.95 -10.81 22.56
C GLY A 32 -60.93 -10.25 23.99
N VAL A 33 -60.83 -8.95 24.30
CA VAL A 33 -61.11 -7.66 23.64
C VAL A 33 -60.41 -6.60 24.53
N ASP A 34 -59.82 -5.55 23.96
CA ASP A 34 -60.05 -4.13 24.35
C ASP A 34 -59.06 -3.15 23.67
N ARG A 35 -59.63 -2.18 22.94
CA ARG A 35 -59.03 -0.92 22.50
C ARG A 35 -59.60 0.21 23.40
N PRO A 36 -59.02 1.43 23.39
CA PRO A 36 -59.58 2.45 22.49
C PRO A 36 -58.55 3.30 21.72
N GLU A 37 -59.12 4.05 20.80
CA GLU A 37 -58.60 4.79 19.64
C GLU A 37 -57.89 6.11 19.96
N LEU A 38 -57.14 6.67 19.00
CA LEU A 38 -57.59 7.88 18.28
C LEU A 38 -56.66 8.32 17.12
N ALA A 39 -57.33 8.61 16.00
CA ALA A 39 -57.03 9.63 14.97
C ALA A 39 -56.00 9.34 13.86
N SER A 40 -56.53 8.96 12.68
CA SER A 40 -56.03 9.33 11.34
C SER A 40 -56.75 10.62 10.86
N PRO A 41 -56.33 11.25 9.74
CA PRO A 41 -57.14 11.04 8.54
C PRO A 41 -56.37 11.00 7.19
N SER A 42 -56.85 10.06 6.36
CA SER A 42 -57.27 10.17 4.94
C SER A 42 -56.27 10.33 3.76
N PHE A 43 -56.00 9.21 3.07
CA PHE A 43 -56.59 8.74 1.78
C PHE A 43 -56.93 9.71 0.63
N HIS A 44 -56.52 9.35 -0.61
CA HIS A 44 -57.36 8.71 -1.65
C HIS A 44 -56.53 8.39 -2.92
N LEU A 45 -56.37 7.13 -3.36
CA LEU A 45 -57.27 6.25 -4.16
C LEU A 45 -57.43 6.67 -5.65
N ARG A 46 -56.99 5.79 -6.58
CA ARG A 46 -57.83 5.10 -7.60
C ARG A 46 -57.01 4.35 -8.66
N SER A 47 -57.16 3.02 -8.70
CA SER A 47 -57.40 2.25 -9.95
C SER A 47 -58.93 2.29 -10.24
N PRO A 48 -59.54 1.82 -11.36
CA PRO A 48 -59.19 0.66 -12.21
C PRO A 48 -59.47 0.82 -13.74
N ASP A 49 -59.14 -0.19 -14.55
CA ASP A 49 -60.06 -0.84 -15.51
C ASP A 49 -59.34 -1.88 -16.40
N ALA A 50 -59.84 -3.12 -16.37
CA ALA A 50 -59.71 -4.18 -17.39
C ALA A 50 -61.09 -4.28 -18.12
N PRO A 51 -61.44 -5.23 -19.04
CA PRO A 51 -60.74 -6.43 -19.55
C PRO A 51 -61.03 -6.78 -21.06
N CYS A 52 -60.72 -8.04 -21.44
CA CYS A 52 -61.41 -8.91 -22.43
C CYS A 52 -60.91 -9.03 -23.89
N GLY A 53 -60.68 -10.29 -24.30
CA GLY A 53 -60.88 -10.72 -25.69
C GLY A 53 -60.04 -11.91 -26.16
N ASP A 54 -60.39 -13.13 -25.72
CA ASP A 54 -59.81 -14.41 -26.17
C ASP A 54 -60.63 -14.99 -27.36
N SER A 55 -59.96 -15.57 -28.36
CA SER A 55 -60.59 -16.45 -29.38
C SER A 55 -59.52 -17.31 -30.10
N GLY A 56 -59.52 -18.63 -29.87
CA GLY A 56 -58.88 -19.63 -30.74
C GLY A 56 -59.71 -19.93 -32.00
N PRO A 57 -59.64 -21.15 -32.60
CA PRO A 57 -58.52 -22.01 -32.97
C PRO A 57 -58.51 -22.30 -34.51
N THR A 58 -57.48 -22.95 -35.10
CA THR A 58 -57.62 -23.94 -36.22
C THR A 58 -56.27 -24.44 -36.80
N GLU A 59 -56.18 -25.78 -36.88
CA GLU A 59 -55.60 -26.65 -37.92
C GLU A 59 -54.14 -26.55 -38.44
N ALA A 60 -53.49 -27.72 -38.41
CA ALA A 60 -52.25 -28.17 -39.07
C ALA A 60 -52.36 -28.10 -40.63
N PRO A 61 -51.32 -28.36 -41.50
CA PRO A 61 -50.30 -29.42 -41.34
C PRO A 61 -48.89 -29.23 -42.02
N LYS A 62 -48.07 -30.29 -41.93
CA LYS A 62 -46.97 -30.76 -42.82
C LYS A 62 -45.50 -30.41 -42.52
N LYS A 63 -44.79 -31.46 -42.07
CA LYS A 63 -43.36 -31.83 -42.30
C LYS A 63 -43.05 -31.98 -43.82
N PRO A 64 -41.78 -31.93 -44.33
CA PRO A 64 -40.79 -33.00 -44.08
C PRO A 64 -39.26 -32.70 -44.18
N LYS A 65 -38.52 -33.76 -43.79
CA LYS A 65 -37.09 -34.14 -43.91
C LYS A 65 -36.40 -33.85 -45.27
N LYS A 66 -35.05 -33.65 -45.27
CA LYS A 66 -33.99 -34.55 -45.81
C LYS A 66 -32.65 -33.86 -46.24
N HIS A 67 -31.54 -34.38 -45.69
CA HIS A 67 -30.28 -34.91 -46.28
C HIS A 67 -29.30 -34.12 -47.23
N VAL A 68 -28.02 -34.09 -46.78
CA VAL A 68 -26.78 -34.74 -47.32
C VAL A 68 -25.78 -34.00 -48.26
N SER A 69 -24.55 -33.89 -47.70
CA SER A 69 -23.15 -34.00 -48.19
C SER A 69 -22.54 -33.14 -49.31
N SER A 70 -21.33 -32.62 -49.05
CA SER A 70 -20.05 -33.16 -49.57
C SER A 70 -18.82 -32.51 -48.90
N THR A 71 -17.78 -33.34 -48.70
CA THR A 71 -16.39 -33.13 -48.19
C THR A 71 -15.47 -32.52 -49.29
N PRO A 72 -14.12 -32.30 -49.18
CA PRO A 72 -13.12 -32.95 -48.28
C PRO A 72 -11.80 -32.19 -47.88
N LEU A 73 -10.93 -32.91 -47.12
CA LEU A 73 -9.43 -32.87 -46.97
C LEU A 73 -8.77 -31.82 -46.04
N LEU A 74 -7.69 -32.07 -45.26
CA LEU A 74 -6.82 -33.24 -45.02
C LEU A 74 -5.94 -32.98 -43.75
N ALA A 75 -5.70 -34.02 -42.95
CA ALA A 75 -4.59 -34.13 -41.99
C ALA A 75 -3.43 -34.95 -42.61
N PRO A 76 -2.30 -35.14 -41.90
CA PRO A 76 -1.86 -36.53 -41.72
C PRO A 76 -1.36 -36.85 -40.30
N ALA A 77 -1.31 -38.15 -40.05
CA ALA A 77 -1.10 -38.85 -38.79
C ALA A 77 0.16 -39.73 -38.81
N LEU A 78 0.30 -40.57 -37.77
CA LEU A 78 0.98 -41.89 -37.67
C LEU A 78 2.35 -41.90 -36.94
N THR A 79 2.76 -42.86 -36.09
CA THR A 79 2.19 -44.02 -35.33
C THR A 79 3.36 -44.69 -34.54
N ALA A 80 3.01 -45.50 -33.52
CA ALA A 80 3.52 -46.88 -33.23
C ALA A 80 4.29 -47.15 -31.92
N ASP A 81 3.84 -48.24 -31.28
CA ASP A 81 4.29 -48.96 -30.07
C ASP A 81 5.72 -49.56 -30.11
N PHE A 82 6.32 -49.90 -28.95
CA PHE A 82 6.84 -51.25 -28.58
C PHE A 82 7.58 -51.29 -27.19
N ARG A 83 7.04 -52.12 -26.27
CA ARG A 83 7.61 -53.07 -25.25
C ARG A 83 8.90 -52.85 -24.42
N ASP A 84 8.76 -53.14 -23.11
CA ASP A 84 9.58 -53.92 -22.14
C ASP A 84 11.12 -53.70 -21.95
N ALA A 85 11.48 -53.09 -20.80
CA ALA A 85 12.43 -53.45 -19.70
C ALA A 85 13.77 -54.25 -19.96
N PRO A 86 14.77 -54.35 -19.03
CA PRO A 86 15.00 -53.67 -17.73
C PRO A 86 16.51 -53.37 -17.34
N LEU A 87 16.73 -52.90 -16.09
CA LEU A 87 17.91 -53.05 -15.16
C LEU A 87 19.24 -52.22 -15.29
N THR A 88 19.55 -51.59 -14.14
CA THR A 88 20.79 -51.06 -13.48
C THR A 88 22.17 -51.71 -13.76
N PRO A 89 23.30 -51.28 -13.14
CA PRO A 89 23.83 -49.98 -12.63
C PRO A 89 25.26 -49.70 -13.21
N ILE A 90 26.00 -48.65 -12.78
CA ILE A 90 27.49 -48.64 -12.61
C ILE A 90 27.95 -47.28 -12.00
N HIS A 91 28.60 -47.34 -10.84
CA HIS A 91 29.63 -46.43 -10.32
C HIS A 91 30.99 -47.18 -10.45
N PRO A 92 32.17 -46.60 -10.12
CA PRO A 92 32.71 -45.23 -10.28
C PRO A 92 34.13 -45.30 -10.93
N ALA A 93 34.85 -44.16 -11.05
CA ALA A 93 36.23 -43.98 -10.54
C ALA A 93 37.17 -43.06 -11.37
N HIS A 94 38.01 -42.34 -10.58
CA HIS A 94 39.37 -41.83 -10.83
C HIS A 94 39.61 -40.37 -11.27
N ASP A 95 39.67 -39.50 -10.24
CA ASP A 95 40.85 -38.79 -9.69
C ASP A 95 42.00 -38.21 -10.55
N GLU A 96 42.34 -36.97 -10.13
CA GLU A 96 43.63 -36.22 -10.12
C GLU A 96 43.92 -35.15 -11.21
N PRO A 97 44.68 -34.07 -10.91
CA PRO A 97 44.46 -33.07 -9.85
C PRO A 97 44.72 -31.60 -10.32
N ALA A 98 44.61 -30.67 -9.38
CA ALA A 98 44.56 -29.21 -9.49
C ALA A 98 45.82 -28.47 -10.04
N MET A 99 45.58 -27.28 -10.61
CA MET A 99 46.48 -26.13 -10.48
C MET A 99 45.75 -24.97 -9.80
N ALA A 100 46.30 -24.55 -8.66
CA ALA A 100 45.85 -23.44 -7.84
C ALA A 100 46.26 -22.08 -8.44
N LEU A 101 45.35 -21.10 -8.38
CA LEU A 101 45.66 -19.69 -8.44
C LEU A 101 45.05 -18.99 -7.21
N ASP A 102 45.84 -18.06 -6.69
CA ASP A 102 45.81 -17.34 -5.41
C ASP A 102 44.48 -16.61 -5.10
N PRO A 103 43.90 -16.74 -3.88
CA PRO A 103 42.70 -16.03 -3.48
C PRO A 103 43.04 -14.67 -2.87
N SER A 104 43.15 -13.64 -3.70
CA SER A 104 43.06 -12.28 -3.19
C SER A 104 42.45 -11.34 -4.21
N ILE A 105 41.34 -10.71 -3.78
CA ILE A 105 40.58 -9.63 -4.42
C ILE A 105 39.45 -10.11 -5.36
N GLU A 106 38.32 -10.48 -4.75
CA GLU A 106 36.99 -10.27 -5.37
C GLU A 106 36.11 -9.48 -4.39
N MET A 107 35.80 -8.24 -4.77
CA MET A 107 34.76 -7.43 -4.12
C MET A 107 33.39 -7.81 -4.70
N ALA A 108 32.60 -8.44 -3.83
CA ALA A 108 31.15 -8.56 -3.74
C ALA A 108 30.24 -7.91 -4.81
N SER A 109 29.46 -8.77 -5.50
CA SER A 109 27.99 -8.73 -5.49
C SER A 109 27.38 -10.03 -6.03
N SER A 110 27.55 -11.14 -5.31
CA SER A 110 26.71 -12.33 -5.48
C SER A 110 25.46 -12.22 -4.60
N PRO A 111 24.26 -12.65 -5.04
CA PRO A 111 23.07 -12.64 -4.20
C PRO A 111 23.35 -13.42 -2.90
N LYS A 112 23.07 -12.81 -1.74
CA LYS A 112 23.28 -13.46 -0.44
C LYS A 112 22.51 -14.78 -0.44
N GLN A 113 23.25 -15.89 -0.44
CA GLN A 113 22.70 -17.24 -0.34
C GLN A 113 21.85 -17.33 0.92
N PHE A 114 20.59 -17.77 0.80
CA PHE A 114 19.70 -17.94 1.94
C PHE A 114 20.35 -18.90 2.95
N GLN A 115 20.60 -18.41 4.16
CA GLN A 115 21.01 -19.25 5.27
C GLN A 115 19.76 -19.68 6.05
N PRO A 116 19.49 -20.99 6.18
CA PRO A 116 18.35 -21.44 6.98
C PRO A 116 18.54 -20.98 8.44
N PRO A 117 17.44 -20.68 9.16
CA PRO A 117 17.50 -20.30 10.56
C PRO A 117 18.16 -21.42 11.37
N GLY A 118 18.98 -21.04 12.35
CA GLY A 118 19.68 -22.00 13.19
C GLY A 118 18.72 -22.72 14.13
N LEU A 119 18.75 -24.06 14.16
CA LEU A 119 18.01 -24.81 15.18
C LEU A 119 18.71 -24.64 16.54
N PHE A 120 18.05 -23.97 17.50
CA PHE A 120 18.58 -23.81 18.86
C PHE A 120 18.32 -25.04 19.72
N HIS A 121 17.10 -25.55 19.70
CA HIS A 121 16.70 -26.65 20.57
C HIS A 121 15.59 -27.48 19.94
N ARG A 122 15.57 -28.77 20.27
CA ARG A 122 14.50 -29.69 19.89
C ARG A 122 14.07 -30.48 21.11
N MET A 123 12.80 -30.31 21.51
CA MET A 123 12.19 -31.02 22.63
C MET A 123 11.36 -32.16 22.06
N ARG A 124 11.44 -33.35 22.66
CA ARG A 124 10.74 -34.55 22.19
C ARG A 124 9.68 -34.98 23.19
N HIS A 125 8.56 -35.45 22.64
CA HIS A 125 7.47 -36.11 23.34
C HIS A 125 7.13 -37.44 22.66
N ASP A 126 6.13 -38.14 23.19
CA ASP A 126 5.59 -39.39 22.61
C ASP A 126 4.35 -39.16 21.73
N ASN A 127 3.76 -37.97 21.79
CA ASN A 127 2.52 -37.59 21.12
C ASN A 127 2.78 -36.44 20.14
N SER A 128 1.98 -36.38 19.07
CA SER A 128 2.00 -35.27 18.09
C SER A 128 1.74 -33.93 18.78
N ILE A 129 2.38 -32.87 18.31
CA ILE A 129 2.17 -31.50 18.80
C ILE A 129 1.21 -30.78 17.87
N LEU A 130 0.03 -30.41 18.38
CA LEU A 130 -1.10 -29.92 17.57
C LEU A 130 -1.35 -28.42 17.72
N ALA A 131 -0.99 -27.84 18.87
CA ALA A 131 -1.18 -26.42 19.15
C ALA A 131 0.04 -25.86 19.88
N LEU A 132 0.41 -24.62 19.58
CA LEU A 132 1.55 -23.93 20.20
C LEU A 132 1.20 -22.48 20.52
N VAL A 133 1.66 -22.02 21.68
CA VAL A 133 1.69 -20.60 22.00
C VAL A 133 2.93 -20.28 22.83
N VAL A 134 3.52 -19.10 22.61
CA VAL A 134 4.74 -18.65 23.27
C VAL A 134 4.41 -17.42 24.12
N SER A 135 4.69 -17.50 25.41
CA SER A 135 4.62 -16.39 26.36
C SER A 135 6.00 -15.76 26.55
N ALA A 136 6.12 -14.76 27.43
CA ALA A 136 7.42 -14.17 27.78
C ALA A 136 8.38 -15.20 28.41
N ASP A 137 7.85 -16.14 29.19
CA ASP A 137 8.65 -17.05 30.02
C ASP A 137 8.57 -18.52 29.59
N TYR A 138 7.48 -18.92 28.93
CA TYR A 138 7.18 -20.32 28.62
C TYR A 138 6.72 -20.55 27.18
N ILE A 139 7.03 -21.75 26.67
CA ILE A 139 6.40 -22.36 25.50
C ILE A 139 5.33 -23.33 26.01
N PHE A 140 4.09 -23.16 25.57
CA PHE A 140 3.00 -24.10 25.83
C PHE A 140 2.70 -24.90 24.57
N ALA A 141 2.70 -26.23 24.68
CA ALA A 141 2.48 -27.14 23.55
C ALA A 141 1.35 -28.12 23.86
N GLY A 142 0.26 -28.04 23.10
CA GLY A 142 -0.88 -28.96 23.18
C GLY A 142 -0.60 -30.23 22.38
N THR A 143 -0.88 -31.39 22.98
CA THR A 143 -0.59 -32.69 22.40
C THR A 143 -1.85 -33.41 21.91
N GLU A 144 -1.65 -34.38 21.02
CA GLU A 144 -2.69 -35.33 20.60
C GLU A 144 -3.27 -36.14 21.78
N GLY A 145 -2.48 -36.36 22.84
CA GLY A 145 -2.89 -37.12 24.03
C GLY A 145 -3.73 -36.34 25.06
N GLY A 146 -4.00 -35.04 24.84
CA GLY A 146 -4.76 -34.21 25.78
C GLY A 146 -3.92 -33.50 26.85
N GLU A 147 -2.58 -33.63 26.76
CA GLU A 147 -1.62 -32.97 27.64
C GLU A 147 -1.21 -31.61 27.08
N ILE A 148 -0.96 -30.64 27.97
CA ILE A 148 -0.28 -29.38 27.65
C ILE A 148 1.11 -29.40 28.28
N LEU A 149 2.14 -29.43 27.45
CA LEU A 149 3.53 -29.41 27.88
C LEU A 149 3.96 -27.95 28.09
N VAL A 150 4.62 -27.69 29.22
CA VAL A 150 5.15 -26.35 29.55
C VAL A 150 6.67 -26.42 29.60
N PHE A 151 7.32 -25.65 28.74
CA PHE A 151 8.78 -25.54 28.68
C PHE A 151 9.23 -24.11 29.01
N GLY A 152 10.24 -23.95 29.84
CA GLY A 152 10.81 -22.63 30.14
C GLY A 152 11.63 -22.13 28.96
N LEU A 153 11.43 -20.88 28.51
CA LEU A 153 12.19 -20.29 27.40
C LEU A 153 13.67 -20.08 27.73
N GLU A 154 14.02 -19.93 29.01
CA GLU A 154 15.40 -19.74 29.45
C GLU A 154 16.24 -21.01 29.35
N THR A 155 15.68 -22.14 29.75
CA THR A 155 16.42 -23.42 29.84
C THR A 155 16.01 -24.42 28.77
N TYR A 156 14.90 -24.19 28.08
CA TYR A 156 14.16 -25.16 27.27
C TYR A 156 13.82 -26.47 28.00
N GLY A 157 13.96 -26.48 29.33
CA GLY A 157 13.60 -27.59 30.18
C GLY A 157 12.09 -27.67 30.38
N ARG A 158 11.57 -28.89 30.47
CA ARG A 158 10.17 -29.13 30.79
C ARG A 158 9.89 -28.75 32.24
N VAL A 159 9.04 -27.75 32.43
CA VAL A 159 8.65 -27.20 33.75
C VAL A 159 7.45 -27.95 34.31
N ALA A 160 6.45 -28.23 33.46
CA ALA A 160 5.22 -28.92 33.86
C ALA A 160 4.61 -29.73 32.70
N ILE A 161 3.76 -30.68 33.05
CA ILE A 161 2.82 -31.37 32.16
C ILE A 161 1.45 -31.20 32.76
N ILE A 162 0.54 -30.57 32.03
CA ILE A 162 -0.84 -30.35 32.46
C ILE A 162 -1.71 -31.39 31.76
N GLU A 163 -2.18 -32.39 32.49
CA GLU A 163 -3.15 -33.38 32.03
C GLU A 163 -4.56 -32.79 32.14
N GLY A 164 -4.94 -32.00 31.13
CA GLY A 164 -6.14 -31.17 31.17
C GLY A 164 -7.33 -31.70 30.39
N HIS A 165 -7.11 -32.49 29.34
CA HIS A 165 -8.16 -32.93 28.44
C HIS A 165 -8.15 -34.45 28.23
N ARG A 166 -9.32 -35.00 27.88
CA ARG A 166 -9.47 -36.42 27.48
C ARG A 166 -9.24 -36.65 26.00
N GLY A 167 -9.43 -35.59 25.20
CA GLY A 167 -9.20 -35.58 23.77
C GLY A 167 -8.00 -34.71 23.41
N SER A 168 -7.60 -34.76 22.14
CA SER A 168 -6.48 -33.97 21.62
C SER A 168 -6.66 -32.48 21.87
N VAL A 169 -5.60 -31.79 22.29
CA VAL A 169 -5.61 -30.33 22.46
C VAL A 169 -5.45 -29.69 21.08
N LEU A 170 -6.52 -29.08 20.58
CA LEU A 170 -6.61 -28.57 19.20
C LEU A 170 -6.30 -27.08 19.09
N GLY A 171 -6.49 -26.32 20.17
CA GLY A 171 -6.23 -24.88 20.19
C GLY A 171 -5.67 -24.42 21.52
N LEU A 172 -4.74 -23.46 21.46
CA LEU A 172 -4.20 -22.75 22.62
C LEU A 172 -4.26 -21.24 22.36
N CYS A 173 -4.67 -20.48 23.37
CA CYS A 173 -4.73 -19.03 23.29
C CYS A 173 -4.29 -18.42 24.63
N LEU A 174 -3.36 -17.46 24.60
CA LEU A 174 -2.99 -16.68 25.79
C LEU A 174 -3.84 -15.41 25.87
N SER A 175 -4.19 -15.00 27.09
CA SER A 175 -4.75 -13.67 27.31
C SER A 175 -3.72 -12.58 26.97
N GLN A 176 -4.18 -11.38 26.58
CA GLN A 176 -3.28 -10.27 26.24
C GLN A 176 -2.32 -9.89 27.40
N ASP A 177 -2.74 -10.09 28.66
CA ASP A 177 -1.92 -9.90 29.87
C ASP A 177 -1.06 -11.12 30.26
N GLN A 178 -1.14 -12.19 29.48
CA GLN A 178 -0.45 -13.48 29.67
C GLN A 178 -0.69 -14.16 31.02
N GLN A 179 -1.74 -13.79 31.76
CA GLN A 179 -2.07 -14.42 33.05
C GLN A 179 -2.91 -15.68 32.90
N LEU A 180 -3.64 -15.81 31.79
CA LEU A 180 -4.52 -16.95 31.51
C LEU A 180 -4.11 -17.65 30.21
N LEU A 181 -4.20 -18.98 30.23
CA LEU A 181 -4.07 -19.85 29.07
C LEU A 181 -5.41 -20.55 28.84
N PHE A 182 -5.93 -20.45 27.63
CA PHE A 182 -7.13 -21.16 27.19
C PHE A 182 -6.72 -22.35 26.35
N SER A 183 -7.30 -23.51 26.61
CA SER A 183 -7.08 -24.73 25.82
C SER A 183 -8.41 -25.31 25.36
N SER A 184 -8.53 -25.51 24.05
CA SER A 184 -9.67 -26.21 23.43
C SER A 184 -9.26 -27.60 22.97
N ALA A 185 -10.20 -28.54 23.02
CA ALA A 185 -9.89 -29.94 22.71
C ALA A 185 -11.07 -30.72 22.09
N GLY A 186 -10.79 -31.94 21.65
CA GLY A 186 -11.76 -32.90 21.13
C GLY A 186 -12.71 -33.49 22.19
N ASP A 187 -12.54 -33.14 23.48
CA ASP A 187 -13.47 -33.53 24.54
C ASP A 187 -14.63 -32.53 24.74
N ARG A 188 -14.77 -31.57 23.81
CA ARG A 188 -15.85 -30.56 23.76
C ARG A 188 -15.76 -29.51 24.88
N ILE A 189 -14.61 -29.42 25.55
CA ILE A 189 -14.38 -28.53 26.69
C ILE A 189 -13.30 -27.50 26.33
N VAL A 190 -13.48 -26.28 26.84
CA VAL A 190 -12.44 -25.26 26.90
C VAL A 190 -12.03 -25.10 28.36
N ASN A 191 -10.79 -25.45 28.70
CA ASN A 191 -10.24 -25.21 30.02
C ASN A 191 -9.48 -23.88 30.06
N VAL A 192 -9.54 -23.20 31.20
CA VAL A 192 -8.79 -21.96 31.45
C VAL A 192 -7.83 -22.19 32.60
N TRP A 193 -6.56 -21.90 32.37
CA TRP A 193 -5.45 -22.19 33.27
C TRP A 193 -4.76 -20.90 33.68
N ASN A 194 -4.31 -20.86 34.94
CA ASN A 194 -3.40 -19.83 35.40
C ASN A 194 -1.98 -20.11 34.87
N THR A 195 -1.36 -19.16 34.18
CA THR A 195 -0.04 -19.37 33.56
C THR A 195 1.12 -19.45 34.56
N ARG A 196 0.91 -19.08 35.82
CA ARG A 196 1.93 -19.14 36.88
C ARG A 196 1.81 -20.38 37.75
N THR A 197 0.58 -20.76 38.13
CA THR A 197 0.34 -21.91 39.02
C THR A 197 -0.01 -23.18 38.27
N PHE A 198 -0.35 -23.07 36.98
CA PHE A 198 -0.87 -24.15 36.13
C PHE A 198 -2.17 -24.80 36.64
N ALA A 199 -2.84 -24.16 37.61
CA ALA A 199 -4.12 -24.62 38.12
C ALA A 199 -5.26 -24.26 37.16
N ARG A 200 -6.26 -25.15 37.07
CA ARG A 200 -7.50 -24.89 36.32
C ARG A 200 -8.37 -23.88 37.07
N GLU A 201 -8.63 -22.75 36.45
CA GLU A 201 -9.53 -21.70 36.94
C GLU A 201 -10.97 -21.98 36.50
N TYR A 202 -11.17 -22.29 35.22
CA TYR A 202 -12.50 -22.50 34.63
C TYR A 202 -12.54 -23.71 33.69
N SER A 203 -13.70 -24.33 33.60
CA SER A 203 -14.05 -25.35 32.61
C SER A 203 -15.33 -24.91 31.91
N ILE A 204 -15.24 -24.60 30.63
CA ILE A 204 -16.30 -24.01 29.83
C ILE A 204 -16.78 -25.03 28.81
N TYR A 205 -18.09 -25.29 28.76
CA TYR A 205 -18.68 -26.22 27.79
C TYR A 205 -20.06 -25.76 27.32
N SER A 206 -20.49 -26.27 26.18
CA SER A 206 -21.77 -25.91 25.57
C SER A 206 -22.95 -26.68 26.16
N ALA A 207 -24.14 -26.05 26.22
CA ALA A 207 -25.40 -26.71 26.52
C ALA A 207 -25.81 -27.78 25.47
N TYR A 208 -25.19 -27.80 24.29
CA TYR A 208 -25.43 -28.78 23.23
C TYR A 208 -24.18 -29.59 22.91
N ASP A 209 -24.35 -30.71 22.21
CA ASP A 209 -23.21 -31.43 21.66
C ASP A 209 -22.71 -30.70 20.41
N ILE A 210 -21.43 -30.35 20.42
CA ILE A 210 -20.82 -29.45 19.44
C ILE A 210 -19.68 -30.12 18.67
N GLY A 211 -19.33 -31.36 19.06
CA GLY A 211 -18.15 -32.06 18.56
C GLY A 211 -16.86 -31.38 19.01
N ASP A 212 -15.81 -31.54 18.21
CA ASP A 212 -14.49 -31.00 18.53
C ASP A 212 -14.50 -29.47 18.57
N VAL A 213 -13.75 -28.89 19.52
CA VAL A 213 -13.52 -27.44 19.60
C VAL A 213 -12.15 -27.12 19.01
N PHE A 214 -12.15 -26.71 17.74
CA PHE A 214 -10.92 -26.51 16.97
C PHE A 214 -10.13 -25.27 17.39
N CYS A 215 -10.82 -24.18 17.75
CA CYS A 215 -10.16 -22.93 18.10
C CYS A 215 -10.84 -22.18 19.24
N VAL A 216 -10.05 -21.37 19.94
CA VAL A 216 -10.47 -20.51 21.02
C VAL A 216 -9.78 -19.15 20.93
N SER A 217 -10.52 -18.07 21.17
CA SER A 217 -10.03 -16.69 21.22
C SER A 217 -10.57 -15.99 22.47
N TYR A 218 -9.80 -15.08 23.06
CA TYR A 218 -10.20 -14.36 24.27
C TYR A 218 -10.07 -12.84 24.14
N SER A 219 -11.17 -12.13 24.38
CA SER A 219 -11.19 -10.67 24.45
C SER A 219 -10.97 -10.22 25.89
N CYS A 220 -9.82 -9.62 26.19
CA CYS A 220 -9.59 -8.96 27.49
C CYS A 220 -10.53 -7.75 27.69
N ALA A 221 -10.87 -7.04 26.61
CA ALA A 221 -11.72 -5.85 26.67
C ALA A 221 -13.14 -6.19 27.14
N LEU A 222 -13.73 -7.26 26.59
CA LEU A 222 -15.07 -7.71 26.94
C LEU A 222 -15.09 -8.76 28.06
N ARG A 223 -13.92 -9.34 28.35
CA ARG A 223 -13.73 -10.54 29.17
C ARG A 223 -14.57 -11.72 28.67
N THR A 224 -14.62 -11.86 27.34
CA THR A 224 -15.45 -12.87 26.66
C THR A 224 -14.56 -13.88 25.94
N VAL A 225 -14.85 -15.16 26.15
CA VAL A 225 -14.23 -16.29 25.45
C VAL A 225 -15.08 -16.62 24.23
N TYR A 226 -14.47 -16.77 23.06
CA TYR A 226 -15.10 -17.22 21.83
C TYR A 226 -14.51 -18.57 21.41
N LEU A 227 -15.34 -19.52 21.00
CA LEU A 227 -14.91 -20.83 20.52
C LEU A 227 -15.57 -21.20 19.20
N GLY A 228 -14.79 -21.83 18.32
CA GLY A 228 -15.25 -22.38 17.04
C GLY A 228 -15.29 -23.90 17.08
N ALA A 229 -16.41 -24.48 16.65
CA ALA A 229 -16.69 -25.91 16.84
C ALA A 229 -16.99 -26.67 15.53
N GLN A 230 -16.94 -28.00 15.63
CA GLN A 230 -17.22 -28.94 14.53
C GLN A 230 -18.66 -28.88 14.03
N ASN A 231 -19.62 -28.55 14.90
CA ASN A 231 -21.02 -28.38 14.48
C ASN A 231 -21.30 -27.04 13.76
N THR A 232 -20.28 -26.38 13.21
CA THR A 232 -20.35 -25.11 12.45
C THR A 232 -20.73 -23.88 13.27
N SER A 233 -20.78 -23.98 14.60
CA SER A 233 -21.15 -22.86 15.48
C SER A 233 -19.95 -22.06 15.97
N ILE A 234 -20.19 -20.77 16.19
CA ILE A 234 -19.37 -19.93 17.07
C ILE A 234 -20.17 -19.69 18.36
N GLN A 235 -19.52 -19.90 19.49
CA GLN A 235 -20.14 -19.73 20.81
C GLN A 235 -19.29 -18.85 21.70
N TRP A 236 -19.90 -18.21 22.68
CA TRP A 236 -19.17 -17.36 23.59
C TRP A 236 -19.66 -17.38 25.03
N TYR A 237 -18.75 -17.05 25.94
CA TYR A 237 -19.04 -16.92 27.36
C TYR A 237 -18.40 -15.66 27.92
N ASN A 238 -19.19 -14.78 28.55
CA ASN A 238 -18.67 -13.62 29.25
C ASN A 238 -18.29 -13.97 30.69
N LEU A 239 -17.00 -13.92 31.02
CA LEU A 239 -16.48 -14.29 32.34
C LEU A 239 -16.95 -13.34 33.45
N ASN A 240 -17.46 -12.15 33.14
CA ASN A 240 -18.07 -11.27 34.15
C ASN A 240 -19.40 -11.83 34.69
N GLU A 241 -20.02 -12.77 33.99
CA GLU A 241 -21.29 -13.40 34.39
C GLU A 241 -21.09 -14.70 35.18
N LYS A 242 -19.84 -15.15 35.37
CA LYS A 242 -19.53 -16.44 35.99
C LYS A 242 -20.18 -16.63 37.36
N ASP A 243 -20.30 -15.56 38.15
CA ASP A 243 -20.89 -15.59 39.50
C ASP A 243 -22.39 -15.26 39.50
N ARG A 244 -22.95 -14.86 38.36
CA ARG A 244 -24.37 -14.49 38.20
C ARG A 244 -25.24 -15.64 37.72
N ARG A 245 -24.64 -16.63 37.03
CA ARG A 245 -25.36 -17.79 36.49
C ARG A 245 -25.44 -18.93 37.51
N PRO A 246 -26.53 -19.72 37.50
CA PRO A 246 -26.64 -20.88 38.39
C PRO A 246 -25.56 -21.91 38.07
N THR A 247 -25.10 -22.64 39.10
CA THR A 247 -24.14 -23.72 38.91
C THR A 247 -24.73 -24.79 37.97
N PRO A 248 -24.00 -25.20 36.91
CA PRO A 248 -24.47 -26.21 35.99
C PRO A 248 -24.78 -27.54 36.67
N LYS A 249 -25.77 -28.26 36.14
CA LYS A 249 -26.08 -29.62 36.64
C LYS A 249 -24.98 -30.58 36.19
N PRO A 250 -24.58 -31.57 37.02
CA PRO A 250 -23.60 -32.58 36.61
C PRO A 250 -23.99 -33.33 35.31
N THR A 251 -25.29 -33.54 35.09
CA THR A 251 -25.83 -34.17 33.87
C THR A 251 -25.69 -33.30 32.61
N ALA A 252 -25.41 -32.01 32.76
CA ALA A 252 -25.20 -31.11 31.62
C ALA A 252 -23.77 -31.19 31.08
N HIS A 253 -22.81 -31.64 31.89
CA HIS A 253 -21.40 -31.74 31.49
C HIS A 253 -21.21 -32.78 30.37
N PRO A 254 -20.36 -32.50 29.35
CA PRO A 254 -20.23 -33.36 28.16
C PRO A 254 -19.94 -34.84 28.46
N SER A 255 -19.14 -35.13 29.48
CA SER A 255 -18.82 -36.52 29.88
C SER A 255 -19.98 -37.30 30.52
N PHE A 256 -21.02 -36.61 30.99
CA PHE A 256 -22.14 -37.23 31.72
C PHE A 256 -23.47 -37.13 30.97
N ARG A 257 -23.58 -36.20 30.01
CA ARG A 257 -24.80 -35.94 29.24
C ARG A 257 -25.32 -37.21 28.55
N GLU A 258 -26.64 -37.37 28.51
CA GLU A 258 -27.30 -38.46 27.78
C GLU A 258 -27.38 -38.14 26.28
N ASP A 259 -26.86 -39.05 25.47
CA ASP A 259 -26.93 -39.00 24.02
C ASP A 259 -28.25 -39.62 23.56
N ARG A 260 -29.06 -38.85 22.82
CA ARG A 260 -30.39 -39.30 22.39
C ARG A 260 -30.35 -40.53 21.48
N PHE A 261 -29.23 -40.79 20.81
CA PHE A 261 -29.06 -41.93 19.94
C PHE A 261 -28.47 -43.11 20.73
N PHE A 262 -27.33 -42.93 21.39
CA PHE A 262 -26.60 -44.01 22.07
C PHE A 262 -27.19 -44.43 23.43
N ASP A 263 -27.87 -43.53 24.14
CA ASP A 263 -28.51 -43.80 25.43
C ASP A 263 -30.02 -44.07 25.32
N SER A 264 -30.57 -44.07 24.10
CA SER A 264 -31.97 -44.45 23.90
C SER A 264 -32.20 -45.93 24.22
N LEU A 265 -33.36 -46.24 24.78
CA LEU A 265 -33.81 -47.62 24.93
C LEU A 265 -34.13 -48.15 23.53
N GLY A 266 -33.27 -49.02 23.00
CA GLY A 266 -33.54 -49.71 21.73
C GLY A 266 -34.78 -50.60 21.79
N PRO A 267 -35.25 -51.15 20.64
CA PRO A 267 -36.36 -52.09 20.61
C PRO A 267 -36.02 -53.33 21.46
N GLY A 268 -36.58 -53.41 22.67
CA GLY A 268 -36.27 -54.42 23.68
C GLY A 268 -35.91 -53.88 25.07
N GLY A 269 -35.74 -52.56 25.24
CA GLY A 269 -35.52 -51.93 26.56
C GLY A 269 -34.13 -52.18 27.17
N ILE A 270 -33.18 -52.69 26.38
CA ILE A 270 -31.80 -52.93 26.82
C ILE A 270 -30.96 -51.71 26.43
N ARG A 271 -30.40 -51.03 27.42
CA ARG A 271 -29.44 -49.93 27.24
C ARG A 271 -28.05 -50.51 27.02
N THR A 272 -27.31 -49.98 26.05
CA THR A 272 -25.88 -50.31 25.90
C THR A 272 -25.15 -49.86 27.16
N PRO A 273 -24.37 -50.73 27.83
CA PRO A 273 -23.63 -50.33 29.02
C PRO A 273 -22.68 -49.19 28.67
N ARG A 274 -22.76 -48.07 29.40
CA ARG A 274 -21.71 -47.06 29.33
C ARG A 274 -20.43 -47.67 29.90
N PRO A 275 -19.26 -47.49 29.25
CA PRO A 275 -17.99 -47.77 29.89
C PRO A 275 -17.96 -47.09 31.27
N GLU A 276 -17.38 -47.75 32.28
CA GLU A 276 -17.18 -47.11 33.58
C GLU A 276 -16.47 -45.76 33.36
N CYS A 277 -16.97 -44.72 34.04
CA CYS A 277 -16.51 -43.36 33.86
C CYS A 277 -14.99 -43.31 34.06
N ALA A 278 -14.22 -43.25 32.96
CA ALA A 278 -12.78 -43.13 33.05
C ALA A 278 -12.45 -41.92 33.94
N ASP A 279 -11.42 -42.02 34.79
CA ASP A 279 -11.05 -40.97 35.73
C ASP A 279 -10.89 -39.61 35.00
N SER A 280 -11.34 -38.52 35.63
CA SER A 280 -11.07 -37.18 35.11
C SER A 280 -9.56 -36.96 34.99
N PRO A 281 -9.08 -36.26 33.93
CA PRO A 281 -7.67 -35.95 33.77
C PRO A 281 -7.09 -35.36 35.06
N ARG A 282 -5.84 -35.72 35.40
CA ARG A 282 -5.27 -35.49 36.74
C ARG A 282 -5.37 -34.02 37.16
N ASP A 283 -5.05 -33.13 36.23
CA ASP A 283 -4.91 -31.70 36.48
C ASP A 283 -6.20 -30.93 36.12
N ALA A 284 -7.16 -31.58 35.46
CA ALA A 284 -8.52 -31.10 35.24
C ALA A 284 -9.43 -31.21 36.49
N LYS A 285 -8.85 -31.12 37.70
CA LYS A 285 -9.57 -31.17 38.98
C LYS A 285 -9.60 -29.76 39.60
N GLY A 286 -10.78 -29.29 40.00
CA GLY A 286 -10.98 -27.94 40.54
C GLY A 286 -11.39 -26.92 39.48
N GLY A 287 -11.48 -25.64 39.85
CA GLY A 287 -12.01 -24.58 38.99
C GLY A 287 -13.55 -24.56 38.93
N GLN A 288 -14.11 -23.47 38.41
CA GLN A 288 -15.56 -23.29 38.28
C GLN A 288 -16.04 -23.86 36.94
N GLU A 289 -17.06 -24.71 36.98
CA GLU A 289 -17.74 -25.24 35.79
C GLU A 289 -18.73 -24.19 35.24
N LEU A 290 -18.60 -23.85 33.97
CA LEU A 290 -19.36 -22.80 33.28
C LEU A 290 -20.04 -23.39 32.04
N GLU A 291 -21.37 -23.33 32.00
CA GLU A 291 -22.17 -23.79 30.86
C GLU A 291 -22.57 -22.61 29.96
N ILE A 292 -22.36 -22.75 28.65
CA ILE A 292 -22.79 -21.76 27.64
C ILE A 292 -24.26 -22.01 27.32
N ASP A 293 -25.11 -21.06 27.70
CA ASP A 293 -26.54 -21.07 27.40
C ASP A 293 -26.83 -20.87 25.91
N GLN A 294 -27.99 -21.37 25.46
CA GLN A 294 -28.44 -21.34 24.06
C GLN A 294 -28.39 -19.94 23.41
N GLN A 295 -28.60 -18.87 24.18
CA GLN A 295 -28.60 -17.50 23.68
C GLN A 295 -27.21 -16.99 23.25
N TYR A 296 -26.13 -17.66 23.67
CA TYR A 296 -24.74 -17.31 23.33
C TYR A 296 -24.14 -18.24 22.27
N ILE A 297 -25.00 -18.80 21.42
CA ILE A 297 -24.65 -19.75 20.38
C ILE A 297 -25.13 -19.20 19.04
N HIS A 298 -24.19 -18.91 18.15
CA HIS A 298 -24.49 -18.61 16.75
C HIS A 298 -24.30 -19.87 15.92
N GLN A 299 -25.41 -20.56 15.62
CA GLN A 299 -25.40 -21.74 14.75
C GLN A 299 -25.12 -21.35 13.30
N PHE A 300 -24.53 -22.27 12.52
CA PHE A 300 -24.21 -22.08 11.10
C PHE A 300 -23.43 -20.78 10.85
N ALA A 301 -22.44 -20.49 11.71
CA ALA A 301 -21.55 -19.37 11.50
C ALA A 301 -20.81 -19.52 10.17
N HIS A 302 -20.47 -20.76 9.81
CA HIS A 302 -19.91 -21.18 8.52
C HIS A 302 -20.69 -22.37 7.95
N TYR A 303 -20.56 -22.63 6.65
CA TYR A 303 -21.06 -23.86 6.00
C TYR A 303 -20.01 -24.98 6.05
N GLY A 304 -19.33 -25.10 7.19
CA GLY A 304 -18.23 -26.01 7.44
C GLY A 304 -17.69 -25.85 8.87
N TYR A 305 -16.68 -26.63 9.24
CA TYR A 305 -16.06 -26.52 10.57
C TYR A 305 -15.42 -25.15 10.76
N VAL A 306 -15.45 -24.61 11.98
CA VAL A 306 -14.78 -23.34 12.29
C VAL A 306 -13.36 -23.64 12.76
N TYR A 307 -12.39 -23.60 11.85
CA TYR A 307 -11.02 -24.06 12.12
C TYR A 307 -10.20 -23.04 12.90
N CYS A 308 -10.36 -21.75 12.64
CA CYS A 308 -9.56 -20.72 13.27
C CYS A 308 -10.37 -19.45 13.57
N THR A 309 -10.01 -18.80 14.66
CA THR A 309 -10.55 -17.51 15.09
C THR A 309 -9.41 -16.59 15.53
N LEU A 310 -9.58 -15.28 15.33
CA LEU A 310 -8.68 -14.26 15.85
C LEU A 310 -9.44 -12.98 16.19
N LEU A 311 -8.93 -12.23 17.15
CA LEU A 311 -9.44 -10.91 17.50
C LEU A 311 -8.57 -9.82 16.86
N ALA A 312 -9.21 -8.80 16.34
CA ALA A 312 -8.54 -7.66 15.70
C ALA A 312 -9.11 -6.35 16.24
N SER A 313 -8.24 -5.34 16.41
CA SER A 313 -8.64 -3.98 16.79
C SER A 313 -8.09 -2.99 15.77
N GLY A 314 -8.91 -2.01 15.37
CA GLY A 314 -8.48 -0.91 14.50
C GLY A 314 -7.97 -1.30 13.12
N SER A 315 -8.37 -2.47 12.62
CA SER A 315 -7.88 -3.05 11.35
C SER A 315 -8.94 -3.05 10.23
N VAL A 316 -10.18 -2.65 10.52
CA VAL A 316 -11.31 -2.59 9.58
C VAL A 316 -11.88 -1.17 9.50
N ALA A 317 -12.12 -0.70 8.28
CA ALA A 317 -12.71 0.62 8.02
C ALA A 317 -14.04 0.81 8.75
N GLY A 318 -14.22 1.97 9.41
CA GLY A 318 -15.42 2.28 10.21
C GLY A 318 -15.46 1.63 11.60
N TYR A 319 -14.48 0.81 11.96
CA TYR A 319 -14.35 0.15 13.27
C TYR A 319 -12.97 0.39 13.91
N ALA A 320 -12.36 1.56 13.63
CA ALA A 320 -11.01 1.91 14.05
C ALA A 320 -10.77 1.80 15.59
N ASP A 321 -11.81 2.05 16.38
CA ASP A 321 -11.74 2.05 17.85
C ASP A 321 -12.40 0.82 18.50
N LYS A 322 -12.84 -0.16 17.71
CA LYS A 322 -13.60 -1.31 18.21
C LYS A 322 -12.91 -2.63 17.88
N GLU A 323 -12.99 -3.56 18.83
CA GLU A 323 -12.53 -4.94 18.64
C GLU A 323 -13.57 -5.73 17.83
N ILE A 324 -13.10 -6.55 16.90
CA ILE A 324 -13.90 -7.47 16.09
C ILE A 324 -13.35 -8.89 16.22
N LEU A 325 -14.21 -9.88 15.97
CA LEU A 325 -13.82 -11.27 15.81
C LEU A 325 -13.73 -11.61 14.32
N ILE A 326 -12.72 -12.36 13.92
CA ILE A 326 -12.55 -12.87 12.56
C ILE A 326 -12.50 -14.40 12.64
N SER A 327 -13.27 -15.08 11.79
CA SER A 327 -13.31 -16.55 11.76
C SER A 327 -13.06 -17.09 10.36
N GLY A 328 -12.33 -18.20 10.27
CA GLY A 328 -12.07 -18.95 9.04
C GLY A 328 -12.78 -20.30 9.09
N GLY A 329 -13.55 -20.59 8.05
CA GLY A 329 -14.37 -21.79 7.96
C GLY A 329 -13.85 -22.84 6.98
N GLY A 330 -14.36 -24.06 7.14
CA GLY A 330 -14.20 -25.15 6.18
C GLY A 330 -14.93 -24.94 4.86
N ASP A 331 -15.79 -23.91 4.78
CA ASP A 331 -16.41 -23.42 3.55
C ASP A 331 -15.46 -22.55 2.72
N GLY A 332 -14.26 -22.27 3.21
CA GLY A 332 -13.27 -21.42 2.56
C GLY A 332 -13.50 -19.92 2.74
N VAL A 333 -14.55 -19.54 3.46
CA VAL A 333 -14.92 -18.15 3.70
C VAL A 333 -14.29 -17.65 4.99
N ILE A 334 -13.86 -16.39 4.99
CA ILE A 334 -13.48 -15.68 6.21
C ILE A 334 -14.58 -14.69 6.56
N LYS A 335 -15.10 -14.73 7.79
CA LYS A 335 -16.14 -13.81 8.25
C LYS A 335 -15.63 -12.83 9.29
N LEU A 336 -16.04 -11.57 9.16
CA LEU A 336 -15.78 -10.49 10.11
C LEU A 336 -17.03 -10.27 10.96
N TRP A 337 -16.87 -10.24 12.28
CA TRP A 337 -17.95 -10.14 13.24
C TRP A 337 -17.77 -8.95 14.16
N ARG A 338 -18.81 -8.12 14.26
CA ARG A 338 -18.92 -7.08 15.29
C ARG A 338 -19.19 -7.73 16.63
N LEU A 339 -18.53 -7.23 17.67
CA LEU A 339 -18.78 -7.64 19.05
C LEU A 339 -19.68 -6.62 19.75
N ASP A 340 -20.81 -7.08 20.28
CA ASP A 340 -21.75 -6.27 21.06
C ASP A 340 -21.38 -6.30 22.54
N GLN A 341 -20.93 -5.15 23.07
CA GLN A 341 -20.53 -5.05 24.48
C GLN A 341 -21.71 -5.12 25.45
N ASP A 342 -22.86 -4.57 25.06
CA ASP A 342 -24.05 -4.49 25.90
C ASP A 342 -24.76 -5.85 25.99
N ASN A 343 -24.61 -6.67 24.96
CA ASN A 343 -25.19 -8.01 24.89
C ASN A 343 -24.17 -9.13 25.12
N GLY A 344 -23.30 -8.97 26.13
CA GLY A 344 -22.42 -10.04 26.61
C GLY A 344 -21.37 -10.52 25.59
N GLY A 345 -21.04 -9.70 24.59
CA GLY A 345 -20.11 -10.05 23.51
C GLY A 345 -20.76 -10.71 22.30
N ALA A 346 -22.08 -10.59 22.12
CA ALA A 346 -22.78 -11.18 20.99
C ALA A 346 -22.18 -10.78 19.65
N ILE A 347 -22.13 -11.74 18.72
CA ILE A 347 -21.54 -11.54 17.40
C ILE A 347 -22.61 -11.14 16.37
N GLN A 348 -22.28 -10.19 15.50
CA GLN A 348 -23.07 -9.88 14.32
C GLN A 348 -22.17 -9.82 13.09
N GLU A 349 -22.55 -10.51 12.02
CA GLU A 349 -21.78 -10.52 10.77
C GLU A 349 -21.69 -9.11 10.17
N LEU A 350 -20.46 -8.66 9.90
CA LEU A 350 -20.16 -7.40 9.23
C LEU A 350 -19.90 -7.61 7.75
N HIS A 351 -19.12 -8.64 7.42
CA HIS A 351 -18.71 -8.93 6.06
C HIS A 351 -18.18 -10.36 5.94
N ALA A 352 -18.28 -10.92 4.73
CA ALA A 352 -17.67 -12.18 4.35
C ALA A 352 -16.63 -11.92 3.25
N LEU A 353 -15.42 -12.42 3.44
CA LEU A 353 -14.34 -12.43 2.46
C LEU A 353 -14.33 -13.80 1.79
N ASP A 354 -14.63 -13.79 0.50
CA ASP A 354 -14.72 -14.97 -0.35
C ASP A 354 -13.94 -14.70 -1.63
N ASP A 355 -13.08 -15.63 -2.01
CA ASP A 355 -12.24 -15.54 -3.20
C ASP A 355 -12.93 -16.04 -4.47
N GLY A 356 -14.22 -16.39 -4.39
CA GLY A 356 -15.09 -16.60 -5.54
C GLY A 356 -14.85 -17.91 -6.27
N ARG A 357 -14.13 -18.87 -5.68
CA ARG A 357 -13.91 -20.21 -6.23
C ARG A 357 -15.05 -21.14 -5.85
N GLU A 358 -15.55 -21.93 -6.81
CA GLU A 358 -16.66 -22.88 -6.59
C GLU A 358 -16.29 -24.03 -5.64
N GLU A 359 -15.02 -24.42 -5.60
CA GLU A 359 -14.47 -25.41 -4.68
C GLU A 359 -13.95 -24.69 -3.42
N GLY A 360 -14.81 -24.54 -2.42
CA GLY A 360 -14.50 -23.88 -1.15
C GLY A 360 -13.38 -24.58 -0.38
N ASN A 361 -12.14 -24.13 -0.59
CA ASN A 361 -10.97 -24.66 0.12
C ASN A 361 -10.87 -24.08 1.53
N ALA A 362 -10.89 -24.96 2.53
CA ALA A 362 -10.90 -24.59 3.94
C ALA A 362 -9.80 -23.60 4.34
N VAL A 363 -10.15 -22.61 5.17
CA VAL A 363 -9.18 -21.71 5.80
C VAL A 363 -8.69 -22.34 7.10
N GLN A 364 -7.51 -22.94 7.06
CA GLN A 364 -6.99 -23.76 8.17
C GLN A 364 -6.29 -22.93 9.25
N SER A 365 -5.65 -21.83 8.85
CA SER A 365 -4.98 -20.92 9.78
C SER A 365 -5.09 -19.48 9.30
N MET A 366 -5.01 -18.54 10.25
CA MET A 366 -5.07 -17.12 9.96
C MET A 366 -4.11 -16.34 10.84
N VAL A 367 -3.56 -15.26 10.30
CA VAL A 367 -2.77 -14.28 11.06
C VAL A 367 -2.96 -12.88 10.47
N LEU A 368 -2.84 -11.85 11.30
CA LEU A 368 -3.06 -10.46 10.94
C LEU A 368 -1.75 -9.65 11.06
N ASP A 369 -1.45 -8.81 10.08
CA ASP A 369 -0.38 -7.79 10.14
C ASP A 369 -0.92 -6.45 9.64
N GLY A 370 -1.20 -5.53 10.56
CA GLY A 370 -1.88 -4.27 10.27
C GLY A 370 -3.29 -4.53 9.71
N THR A 371 -3.59 -4.00 8.51
CA THR A 371 -4.86 -4.26 7.82
C THR A 371 -4.83 -5.51 6.95
N PHE A 372 -3.67 -6.16 6.79
CA PHE A 372 -3.56 -7.34 5.94
C PHE A 372 -3.83 -8.62 6.74
N LEU A 373 -4.83 -9.37 6.30
CA LEU A 373 -5.18 -10.68 6.83
C LEU A 373 -4.65 -11.78 5.91
N TYR A 374 -3.96 -12.75 6.49
CA TYR A 374 -3.36 -13.88 5.80
C TYR A 374 -4.15 -15.13 6.15
N GLY A 375 -4.70 -15.82 5.15
CA GLY A 375 -5.44 -17.07 5.32
C GLY A 375 -4.71 -18.23 4.64
N GLY A 376 -4.37 -19.25 5.43
CA GLY A 376 -3.72 -20.48 4.97
C GLY A 376 -4.73 -21.47 4.44
N ARG A 377 -4.42 -22.03 3.27
CA ARG A 377 -5.30 -22.92 2.53
C ARG A 377 -4.57 -24.19 2.07
N PRO A 378 -5.32 -25.23 1.68
CA PRO A 378 -4.81 -26.37 0.93
C PRO A 378 -4.01 -25.97 -0.32
N ASP A 379 -3.26 -26.93 -0.87
CA ASP A 379 -2.40 -26.79 -2.04
C ASP A 379 -1.28 -25.76 -1.89
N GLY A 380 -0.94 -25.37 -0.66
CA GLY A 380 0.14 -24.42 -0.41
C GLY A 380 -0.22 -22.98 -0.73
N GLU A 381 -1.48 -22.59 -0.62
CA GLU A 381 -1.88 -21.21 -0.86
C GLU A 381 -1.99 -20.39 0.44
N ILE A 382 -1.51 -19.15 0.38
CA ILE A 382 -1.77 -18.13 1.41
C ILE A 382 -2.48 -16.96 0.74
N ASN A 383 -3.76 -16.77 1.05
CA ASN A 383 -4.52 -15.62 0.56
C ASN A 383 -4.20 -14.40 1.43
N VAL A 384 -3.92 -13.27 0.78
CA VAL A 384 -3.64 -11.99 1.40
C VAL A 384 -4.82 -11.07 1.12
N TRP A 385 -5.58 -10.77 2.17
CA TRP A 385 -6.73 -9.88 2.15
C TRP A 385 -6.33 -8.54 2.72
N ASP A 386 -6.84 -7.45 2.14
CA ASP A 386 -6.82 -6.14 2.78
C ASP A 386 -8.17 -5.92 3.45
N LEU A 387 -8.18 -5.86 4.78
CA LEU A 387 -9.40 -5.71 5.58
C LEU A 387 -10.03 -4.33 5.46
N GLU A 388 -9.29 -3.33 4.97
CA GLU A 388 -9.83 -1.99 4.78
C GLU A 388 -10.68 -1.91 3.51
N THR A 389 -10.16 -2.43 2.40
CA THR A 389 -10.85 -2.51 1.11
C THR A 389 -11.74 -3.75 0.97
N LYS A 390 -11.54 -4.75 1.84
CA LYS A 390 -12.20 -6.07 1.82
C LYS A 390 -11.93 -6.85 0.53
N GLN A 391 -10.80 -6.57 -0.12
CA GLN A 391 -10.42 -7.18 -1.38
C GLN A 391 -9.32 -8.21 -1.18
N LEU A 392 -9.36 -9.26 -2.01
CA LEU A 392 -8.24 -10.19 -2.15
C LEU A 392 -7.11 -9.47 -2.89
N VAL A 393 -6.02 -9.20 -2.20
CA VAL A 393 -4.85 -8.51 -2.76
C VAL A 393 -4.03 -9.47 -3.61
N ARG A 394 -3.81 -10.69 -3.11
CA ARG A 394 -2.97 -11.71 -3.76
C ARG A 394 -3.19 -13.10 -3.14
N SER A 395 -2.92 -14.15 -3.92
CA SER A 395 -2.65 -15.50 -3.40
C SER A 395 -1.17 -15.85 -3.55
N LEU A 396 -0.49 -16.20 -2.46
CA LEU A 396 0.91 -16.64 -2.45
C LEU A 396 0.98 -18.15 -2.58
N LYS A 397 1.85 -18.63 -3.48
CA LYS A 397 2.18 -20.06 -3.55
C LYS A 397 3.38 -20.37 -2.68
N THR A 398 3.17 -21.30 -1.76
CA THR A 398 4.18 -21.93 -0.94
C THR A 398 4.55 -23.28 -1.55
N ASN A 399 5.77 -23.74 -1.25
CA ASN A 399 6.25 -25.07 -1.59
C ASN A 399 6.24 -26.01 -0.37
N VAL A 400 5.32 -25.78 0.58
CA VAL A 400 5.20 -26.58 1.81
C VAL A 400 4.06 -27.61 1.78
N GLY A 401 3.33 -27.69 0.66
CA GLY A 401 2.06 -28.44 0.56
C GLY A 401 0.97 -27.70 1.32
N ASP A 402 -0.03 -28.39 1.88
CA ASP A 402 -1.15 -27.73 2.57
C ASP A 402 -0.66 -26.79 3.68
N VAL A 403 -1.11 -25.54 3.71
CA VAL A 403 -0.67 -24.56 4.71
C VAL A 403 -1.47 -24.73 6.00
N LEU A 404 -0.96 -25.58 6.88
CA LEU A 404 -1.60 -25.91 8.16
C LEU A 404 -1.43 -24.80 9.20
N THR A 405 -0.31 -24.08 9.17
CA THR A 405 -0.02 -23.00 10.13
C THR A 405 0.66 -21.81 9.46
N ILE A 406 0.23 -20.62 9.86
CA ILE A 406 0.86 -19.36 9.45
C ILE A 406 1.17 -18.55 10.70
N THR A 407 2.36 -17.97 10.72
CA THR A 407 2.80 -17.05 11.77
C THR A 407 3.46 -15.83 11.15
N ILE A 408 3.23 -14.65 11.74
CA ILE A 408 3.97 -13.43 11.41
C ILE A 408 4.84 -13.04 12.60
N GLY A 409 6.08 -12.65 12.30
CA GLY A 409 7.03 -12.23 13.31
C GLY A 409 8.18 -11.45 12.70
N GLY A 410 8.55 -10.34 13.35
CA GLY A 410 9.65 -9.51 12.88
C GLY A 410 9.43 -8.83 11.53
N GLY A 411 8.17 -8.73 11.08
CA GLY A 411 7.83 -8.26 9.74
C GLY A 411 7.97 -9.30 8.64
N PHE A 412 8.20 -10.58 8.98
CA PHE A 412 8.24 -11.68 8.03
C PHE A 412 7.04 -12.61 8.23
N LEU A 413 6.61 -13.22 7.13
CA LEU A 413 5.54 -14.21 7.11
C LEU A 413 6.16 -15.61 7.02
N PHE A 414 5.70 -16.51 7.88
CA PHE A 414 6.08 -17.92 7.89
C PHE A 414 4.85 -18.77 7.59
N GLY A 415 4.91 -19.58 6.53
CA GLY A 415 3.93 -20.62 6.24
C GLY A 415 4.56 -22.00 6.38
N ALA A 416 3.92 -22.91 7.10
CA ALA A 416 4.38 -24.28 7.26
C ALA A 416 3.23 -25.27 7.10
N GLY A 417 3.57 -26.49 6.69
CA GLY A 417 2.57 -27.40 6.14
C GLY A 417 2.88 -28.89 6.25
N ASP A 418 2.17 -29.65 5.43
CA ASP A 418 2.13 -31.11 5.46
C ASP A 418 3.41 -31.81 4.93
N ARG A 419 4.34 -31.07 4.32
CA ARG A 419 5.62 -31.61 3.86
C ARG A 419 6.78 -31.46 4.86
N GLY A 420 6.52 -30.93 6.06
CA GLY A 420 7.57 -30.75 7.09
C GLY A 420 8.45 -29.52 6.90
N PHE A 421 8.19 -28.73 5.87
CA PHE A 421 8.92 -27.50 5.59
C PHE A 421 8.21 -26.28 6.16
N ALA A 422 9.00 -25.30 6.58
CA ALA A 422 8.57 -23.94 6.80
C ALA A 422 9.18 -23.04 5.73
N GLN A 423 8.37 -22.15 5.16
CA GLN A 423 8.78 -21.19 4.15
C GLN A 423 8.62 -19.76 4.68
N LYS A 424 9.68 -18.97 4.50
CA LYS A 424 9.77 -17.59 4.96
C LYS A 424 9.58 -16.64 3.78
N PHE A 425 8.73 -15.63 3.96
CA PHE A 425 8.46 -14.56 3.00
C PHE A 425 8.83 -13.20 3.56
N ASN A 426 9.35 -12.31 2.70
CA ASN A 426 9.56 -10.91 3.04
C ASN A 426 8.24 -10.11 2.97
N ARG A 427 8.29 -8.82 3.31
CA ARG A 427 7.13 -7.90 3.26
C ARG A 427 6.61 -7.64 1.85
N GLN A 428 7.41 -7.95 0.82
CA GLN A 428 7.05 -7.85 -0.59
C GLN A 428 6.38 -9.15 -1.11
N TYR A 429 6.22 -10.15 -0.23
CA TYR A 429 5.72 -11.49 -0.50
C TYR A 429 6.62 -12.35 -1.39
N GLU A 430 7.91 -12.02 -1.43
CA GLU A 430 8.90 -12.84 -2.11
C GLU A 430 9.37 -13.95 -1.16
N PRO A 431 9.50 -15.18 -1.66
CA PRO A 431 10.04 -16.27 -0.87
C PRO A 431 11.54 -16.04 -0.62
N ILE A 432 11.90 -15.81 0.64
CA ILE A 432 13.31 -15.64 1.04
C ILE A 432 14.01 -17.01 1.03
N GLY A 433 13.31 -18.03 1.52
CA GLY A 433 13.85 -19.37 1.59
C GLY A 433 12.92 -20.33 2.32
N ARG A 434 13.30 -21.61 2.28
CA ARG A 434 12.60 -22.70 2.96
C ARG A 434 13.59 -23.52 3.77
N PHE A 435 13.13 -24.09 4.87
CA PHE A 435 13.92 -24.98 5.70
C PHE A 435 13.05 -26.12 6.23
N GLU A 436 13.67 -27.28 6.42
CA GLU A 436 13.01 -28.47 6.95
C GLU A 436 12.87 -28.32 8.47
N ALA A 437 11.63 -28.23 8.93
CA ALA A 437 11.32 -28.02 10.34
C ALA A 437 11.14 -29.35 11.09
N HIS A 438 10.45 -30.31 10.47
CA HIS A 438 10.04 -31.58 11.07
C HIS A 438 10.14 -32.74 10.08
N ASP A 439 10.35 -33.97 10.60
CA ASP A 439 10.33 -35.22 9.82
C ASP A 439 8.87 -35.74 9.72
N GLY A 440 8.00 -34.88 9.16
CA GLY A 440 6.55 -35.08 9.19
C GLY A 440 5.77 -33.79 8.93
N LEU A 441 4.52 -33.71 9.38
CA LEU A 441 3.65 -32.53 9.27
C LEU A 441 4.13 -31.44 10.24
N VAL A 442 4.15 -30.17 9.81
CA VAL A 442 4.21 -29.02 10.74
C VAL A 442 2.78 -28.60 11.05
N LEU A 443 2.31 -28.91 12.26
CA LEU A 443 0.91 -28.73 12.66
C LEU A 443 0.66 -27.42 13.40
N ALA A 444 1.67 -26.92 14.10
CA ALA A 444 1.58 -25.68 14.83
C ALA A 444 2.85 -24.86 14.68
N SER A 445 2.69 -23.54 14.69
CA SER A 445 3.81 -22.61 14.77
C SER A 445 3.45 -21.39 15.60
N ALA A 446 4.45 -20.79 16.22
CA ALA A 446 4.30 -19.59 17.02
C ALA A 446 5.58 -18.75 16.97
N PHE A 447 5.45 -17.45 17.10
CA PHE A 447 6.57 -16.51 17.17
C PHE A 447 6.59 -15.83 18.52
N GLY A 448 7.77 -15.71 19.10
CA GLY A 448 7.98 -15.04 20.38
C GLY A 448 9.29 -14.26 20.40
N SER A 449 9.56 -13.61 21.53
CA SER A 449 10.85 -13.00 21.79
C SER A 449 11.33 -13.38 23.18
N PHE A 450 12.59 -13.77 23.29
CA PHE A 450 13.24 -14.09 24.56
C PHE A 450 14.54 -13.30 24.68
N ASN A 451 14.66 -12.44 25.69
CA ASN A 451 15.80 -11.53 25.89
C ASN A 451 16.13 -10.72 24.62
N ASP A 452 15.14 -10.03 24.06
CA ASP A 452 15.22 -9.25 22.80
C ASP A 452 15.62 -10.06 21.55
N ARG A 453 15.69 -11.39 21.64
CA ARG A 453 15.95 -12.28 20.49
C ARG A 453 14.64 -12.85 19.97
N PRO A 454 14.33 -12.68 18.68
CA PRO A 454 13.17 -13.30 18.07
C PRO A 454 13.37 -14.82 17.97
N VAL A 455 12.34 -15.59 18.34
CA VAL A 455 12.32 -17.04 18.24
C VAL A 455 11.10 -17.49 17.46
N TYR A 456 11.30 -18.44 16.56
CA TYR A 456 10.21 -19.11 15.86
C TYR A 456 10.13 -20.54 16.37
N VAL A 457 8.95 -20.97 16.81
CA VAL A 457 8.73 -22.28 17.41
C VAL A 457 7.77 -23.07 16.51
N THR A 458 8.12 -24.31 16.20
CA THR A 458 7.30 -25.22 15.39
C THR A 458 7.04 -26.52 16.14
N GLY A 459 5.88 -27.13 15.89
CA GLY A 459 5.48 -28.41 16.46
C GLY A 459 4.93 -29.31 15.36
N GLY A 460 5.24 -30.60 15.43
CA GLY A 460 4.88 -31.55 14.39
C GLY A 460 4.35 -32.90 14.89
N ASN A 461 3.91 -33.72 13.93
CA ASN A 461 3.48 -35.11 14.20
C ASN A 461 4.67 -36.08 14.38
N ASP A 462 5.90 -35.60 14.22
CA ASP A 462 7.13 -36.31 14.62
C ASP A 462 7.33 -36.30 16.15
N ALA A 463 6.34 -35.80 16.89
CA ALA A 463 6.32 -35.65 18.34
C ALA A 463 7.46 -34.76 18.86
N THR A 464 7.88 -33.76 18.07
CA THR A 464 8.88 -32.79 18.49
C THR A 464 8.38 -31.35 18.44
N ILE A 465 9.04 -30.52 19.25
CA ILE A 465 8.93 -29.06 19.25
C ILE A 465 10.31 -28.53 18.92
N ALA A 466 10.44 -27.76 17.84
CA ALA A 466 11.69 -27.17 17.40
C ALA A 466 11.69 -25.66 17.62
N VAL A 467 12.79 -25.14 18.17
CA VAL A 467 13.00 -23.71 18.41
C VAL A 467 14.08 -23.21 17.48
N TRP A 468 13.71 -22.26 16.63
CA TRP A 468 14.52 -21.70 15.57
C TRP A 468 14.96 -20.29 15.91
N ASP A 469 16.25 -20.06 15.69
CA ASP A 469 16.87 -18.76 15.73
C ASP A 469 16.56 -17.98 14.44
N VAL A 470 15.71 -16.98 14.59
CA VAL A 470 15.30 -16.08 13.51
C VAL A 470 15.79 -14.67 13.79
N ARG A 471 17.04 -14.51 14.23
CA ARG A 471 17.69 -13.20 14.43
C ARG A 471 17.61 -12.26 13.22
N ASP A 472 17.48 -12.79 12.02
CA ASP A 472 17.23 -12.00 10.82
C ASP A 472 15.81 -11.41 10.75
N CYS A 473 14.88 -11.90 11.59
CA CYS A 473 13.60 -11.29 11.93
C CYS A 473 13.69 -10.29 13.08
N GLN A 474 14.88 -9.96 13.58
CA GLN A 474 14.98 -8.89 14.55
C GLN A 474 14.63 -7.60 13.81
N LEU A 475 13.40 -7.12 14.01
CA LEU A 475 13.11 -5.72 13.80
C LEU A 475 14.16 -5.02 14.64
N VAL A 476 15.11 -4.31 14.01
CA VAL A 476 15.81 -3.25 14.70
C VAL A 476 14.67 -2.42 15.27
N PRO A 477 14.41 -2.47 16.60
CA PRO A 477 13.44 -1.54 17.12
C PRO A 477 13.97 -0.17 16.70
N PRO A 478 13.13 0.80 16.34
CA PRO A 478 13.54 2.17 16.54
C PRO A 478 13.68 2.37 18.07
N LYS A 479 14.71 1.77 18.69
CA LYS A 479 15.30 2.21 19.95
C LYS A 479 16.19 3.39 19.59
N SER A 480 15.55 4.43 19.08
CA SER A 480 15.99 5.79 19.26
C SER A 480 14.73 6.56 19.59
N ALA A 481 14.65 7.05 20.83
CA ALA A 481 13.61 7.98 21.26
C ALA A 481 13.75 9.37 20.60
N ALA A 482 14.73 9.52 19.70
CA ALA A 482 14.90 10.66 18.85
C ALA A 482 14.85 10.22 17.39
N THR A 483 13.94 10.81 16.64
CA THR A 483 14.00 10.86 15.18
C THR A 483 15.42 11.23 14.69
N SER A 484 15.89 10.53 13.66
CA SER A 484 17.24 10.73 13.09
C SER A 484 17.19 10.86 11.57
N ASN A 485 18.26 11.43 11.00
CA ASN A 485 18.39 11.58 9.55
C ASN A 485 18.57 10.22 8.84
N GLU A 486 19.15 9.24 9.53
CA GLU A 486 19.30 7.86 9.08
C GLU A 486 17.93 7.16 9.01
N GLN A 487 17.06 7.37 10.01
CA GLN A 487 15.69 6.88 9.95
C GLN A 487 14.91 7.54 8.80
N LEU A 488 15.07 8.85 8.60
CA LEU A 488 14.44 9.54 7.47
C LEU A 488 14.88 8.92 6.13
N PHE A 489 16.18 8.68 5.96
CA PHE A 489 16.72 8.03 4.77
C PHE A 489 16.12 6.63 4.56
N GLU A 490 16.05 5.79 5.58
CA GLU A 490 15.51 4.43 5.43
C GLU A 490 14.00 4.42 5.15
N PHE A 491 13.25 5.33 5.78
CA PHE A 491 11.82 5.46 5.53
C PHE A 491 11.55 5.92 4.10
N LEU A 492 12.34 6.88 3.60
CA LEU A 492 12.27 7.36 2.22
C LEU A 492 12.71 6.28 1.23
N LYS A 493 13.82 5.59 1.49
CA LYS A 493 14.32 4.48 0.67
C LYS A 493 13.24 3.43 0.46
N ARG A 494 12.59 3.05 1.55
CA ARG A 494 11.47 2.11 1.51
C ARG A 494 10.25 2.69 0.79
N PHE A 495 9.96 3.98 0.95
CA PHE A 495 8.84 4.61 0.25
C PHE A 495 9.04 4.64 -1.28
N VAL A 496 10.27 4.95 -1.72
CA VAL A 496 10.66 4.95 -3.14
C VAL A 496 10.55 3.54 -3.73
N SER A 497 10.78 2.47 -2.94
CA SER A 497 10.67 1.08 -3.44
C SER A 497 9.27 0.65 -3.90
N TYR A 498 8.22 1.36 -3.47
CA TYR A 498 6.87 1.12 -3.98
C TYR A 498 6.66 1.82 -5.32
N ARG A 499 6.39 1.03 -6.37
CA ARG A 499 6.10 1.51 -7.73
C ARG A 499 4.71 2.13 -7.81
N THR A 500 4.53 3.30 -7.22
CA THR A 500 3.26 4.03 -7.12
C THR A 500 2.91 4.74 -8.45
N VAL A 501 2.90 4.02 -9.57
CA VAL A 501 2.64 4.59 -10.90
C VAL A 501 1.12 4.63 -11.18
N SER A 502 0.49 5.79 -10.96
CA SER A 502 -0.97 5.97 -11.07
C SER A 502 -1.51 5.81 -12.49
N SER A 503 -0.72 6.19 -13.50
CA SER A 503 -1.13 6.15 -14.90
C SER A 503 -1.26 4.73 -15.48
N ASN A 504 -0.72 3.71 -14.82
CA ASN A 504 -0.70 2.33 -15.31
C ASN A 504 -1.41 1.36 -14.33
N PRO A 505 -2.56 0.78 -14.71
CA PRO A 505 -3.34 -0.14 -13.87
C PRO A 505 -2.56 -1.35 -13.34
N ARG A 506 -1.48 -1.78 -14.02
CA ARG A 506 -0.62 -2.89 -13.56
C ARG A 506 -0.05 -2.64 -12.17
N TYR A 507 0.21 -1.38 -11.83
CA TYR A 507 0.83 -0.99 -10.57
C TYR A 507 -0.19 -0.59 -9.49
N LYS A 508 -1.49 -0.80 -9.71
CA LYS A 508 -2.56 -0.47 -8.74
C LYS A 508 -2.31 -1.07 -7.36
N VAL A 509 -1.83 -2.32 -7.30
CA VAL A 509 -1.49 -2.99 -6.02
C VAL A 509 -0.30 -2.32 -5.34
N ASP A 510 0.72 -1.92 -6.09
CA ASP A 510 1.89 -1.24 -5.54
C ASP A 510 1.55 0.19 -5.08
N CYS A 511 0.63 0.87 -5.76
CA CYS A 511 0.07 2.15 -5.32
C CYS A 511 -0.64 2.00 -3.97
N ARG A 512 -1.49 0.96 -3.81
CA ARG A 512 -2.17 0.65 -2.54
C ARG A 512 -1.19 0.30 -1.44
N ARG A 513 -0.14 -0.48 -1.72
CA ARG A 513 0.91 -0.78 -0.74
C ARG A 513 1.71 0.45 -0.33
N GLY A 514 2.05 1.31 -1.29
CA GLY A 514 2.72 2.59 -1.02
C GLY A 514 1.88 3.47 -0.10
N ALA A 515 0.57 3.56 -0.37
CA ALA A 515 -0.38 4.30 0.47
C ALA A 515 -0.50 3.72 1.89
N SER A 516 -0.68 2.39 2.02
CA SER A 516 -0.75 1.71 3.32
C SER A 516 0.57 1.83 4.10
N TYR A 517 1.71 1.78 3.41
CA TYR A 517 3.02 2.03 4.02
C TYR A 517 3.11 3.45 4.56
N LEU A 518 2.80 4.46 3.74
CA LEU A 518 2.84 5.86 4.15
C LEU A 518 1.89 6.11 5.34
N ARG A 519 0.68 5.54 5.33
CA ARG A 519 -0.23 5.57 6.48
C ARG A 519 0.38 4.93 7.73
N SER A 520 1.05 3.79 7.58
CA SER A 520 1.74 3.15 8.72
C SER A 520 2.83 4.04 9.30
N VAL A 521 3.55 4.79 8.46
CA VAL A 521 4.54 5.78 8.89
C VAL A 521 3.88 6.88 9.72
N PHE A 522 2.78 7.45 9.25
CA PHE A 522 1.99 8.43 10.03
C PHE A 522 1.54 7.89 11.38
N LYS A 523 0.99 6.67 11.41
CA LYS A 523 0.52 6.02 12.64
C LYS A 523 1.67 5.75 13.62
N ASN A 524 2.83 5.34 13.12
CA ASN A 524 4.03 5.10 13.94
C ASN A 524 4.51 6.36 14.65
N PHE A 525 4.32 7.54 14.05
CA PHE A 525 4.64 8.83 14.67
C PHE A 525 3.48 9.43 15.50
N GLY A 526 2.37 8.71 15.66
CA GLY A 526 1.27 9.10 16.55
C GLY A 526 0.15 9.91 15.89
N ALA A 527 0.06 9.94 14.56
CA ALA A 527 -1.09 10.55 13.87
C ALA A 527 -2.35 9.69 13.97
N ALA A 528 -3.51 10.34 14.03
CA ALA A 528 -4.78 9.70 13.67
C ALA A 528 -4.90 9.65 12.15
N THR A 529 -5.20 8.49 11.56
CA THR A 529 -5.11 8.30 10.10
C THR A 529 -6.33 7.60 9.51
N GLU A 530 -6.75 8.02 8.33
CA GLU A 530 -7.81 7.40 7.53
C GLU A 530 -7.42 7.37 6.05
N MET A 531 -7.79 6.30 5.32
CA MET A 531 -7.70 6.28 3.86
C MET A 531 -9.05 6.70 3.28
N LEU A 532 -9.11 7.90 2.71
CA LEU A 532 -10.30 8.43 2.08
C LEU A 532 -10.46 7.79 0.70
N ASN A 533 -11.50 6.98 0.54
CA ASN A 533 -11.75 6.25 -0.70
C ASN A 533 -12.19 7.21 -1.82
N THR A 534 -11.55 7.09 -2.98
CA THR A 534 -11.98 7.64 -4.26
C THR A 534 -12.88 6.63 -5.00
N GLU A 535 -13.54 7.07 -6.07
CA GLU A 535 -14.28 6.14 -6.93
C GLU A 535 -13.30 5.19 -7.64
N GLU A 536 -13.67 3.91 -7.78
CA GLU A 536 -12.89 2.97 -8.58
C GLU A 536 -12.79 3.49 -10.03
N PRO A 537 -11.61 3.50 -10.66
CA PRO A 537 -10.41 2.73 -10.34
C PRO A 537 -9.29 3.48 -9.57
N TYR A 538 -9.57 4.67 -9.01
CA TYR A 538 -8.53 5.60 -8.55
C TYR A 538 -7.91 5.21 -7.20
N ASN A 539 -6.75 5.80 -6.92
CA ASN A 539 -6.03 5.64 -5.66
C ASN A 539 -6.63 6.47 -4.51
N PRO A 540 -6.51 6.04 -3.25
CA PRO A 540 -7.12 6.71 -2.11
C PRO A 540 -6.32 7.95 -1.69
N VAL A 541 -6.98 8.87 -0.99
CA VAL A 541 -6.30 10.02 -0.36
C VAL A 541 -5.99 9.67 1.09
N ILE A 542 -4.75 9.86 1.52
CA ILE A 542 -4.37 9.63 2.92
C ILE A 542 -4.68 10.90 3.70
N PHE A 543 -5.58 10.77 4.66
CA PHE A 543 -5.79 11.75 5.72
C PHE A 543 -4.98 11.33 6.95
N ALA A 544 -4.12 12.23 7.45
CA ALA A 544 -3.44 12.03 8.71
C ALA A 544 -3.45 13.32 9.54
N LYS A 545 -3.79 13.22 10.82
CA LYS A 545 -3.86 14.36 11.73
C LYS A 545 -2.99 14.15 12.96
N PHE A 546 -1.99 14.99 13.12
CA PHE A 546 -1.25 15.13 14.36
C PHE A 546 -1.91 16.21 15.22
N ARG A 547 -2.13 15.89 16.49
CA ARG A 547 -2.73 16.82 17.45
C ARG A 547 -1.65 17.57 18.20
N GLY A 548 -1.80 18.90 18.28
CA GLY A 548 -0.94 19.74 19.11
C GLY A 548 -1.13 19.48 20.61
N ASN A 549 -0.38 20.20 21.44
CA ASN A 549 -0.38 20.08 22.90
C ASN A 549 -1.80 20.25 23.49
N PRO A 550 -2.31 19.30 24.33
CA PRO A 550 -3.59 19.42 25.03
C PRO A 550 -3.85 20.78 25.69
N ALA A 551 -2.82 21.44 26.21
CA ALA A 551 -2.94 22.74 26.87
C ALA A 551 -3.42 23.87 25.93
N THR A 552 -3.18 23.76 24.62
CA THR A 552 -3.58 24.77 23.63
C THR A 552 -4.92 24.43 22.94
N SER A 553 -5.66 23.40 23.39
CA SER A 553 -6.79 22.81 22.67
C SER A 553 -7.87 23.79 22.19
N ASN A 554 -8.10 24.89 22.91
CA ASN A 554 -9.18 25.83 22.60
C ASN A 554 -8.82 26.84 21.50
N ASP A 555 -7.52 27.10 21.27
CA ASP A 555 -7.03 28.14 20.35
C ASP A 555 -6.11 27.55 19.25
N ARG A 556 -6.17 26.24 19.01
CA ARG A 556 -5.26 25.60 18.04
C ARG A 556 -5.57 26.02 16.63
N ARG A 557 -4.58 26.62 16.00
CA ARG A 557 -4.50 26.75 14.54
C ARG A 557 -4.34 25.38 13.90
N LYS A 558 -4.86 25.23 12.69
CA LYS A 558 -4.78 24.02 11.89
C LYS A 558 -4.03 24.33 10.59
N ILE A 559 -2.93 23.63 10.37
CA ILE A 559 -2.13 23.77 9.15
C ILE A 559 -2.31 22.51 8.32
N LEU A 560 -2.77 22.66 7.08
CA LEU A 560 -2.90 21.57 6.13
C LEU A 560 -1.64 21.48 5.27
N PHE A 561 -0.99 20.33 5.28
CA PHE A 561 0.08 19.96 4.37
C PHE A 561 -0.48 19.09 3.25
N TYR A 562 -0.23 19.47 2.00
CA TYR A 562 -0.60 18.68 0.83
C TYR A 562 0.64 18.14 0.11
N GLY A 563 0.52 16.94 -0.45
CA GLY A 563 1.48 16.31 -1.35
C GLY A 563 0.86 15.13 -2.11
N HIS A 564 1.66 14.42 -2.90
CA HIS A 564 1.22 13.20 -3.59
C HIS A 564 2.25 12.07 -3.52
N TYR A 565 1.78 10.83 -3.49
CA TYR A 565 2.65 9.66 -3.39
C TYR A 565 2.81 8.90 -4.71
N ASP A 566 1.97 9.20 -5.71
CA ASP A 566 2.13 8.64 -7.04
C ASP A 566 3.25 9.30 -7.82
N VAL A 567 3.79 8.58 -8.80
CA VAL A 567 4.97 8.96 -9.57
C VAL A 567 4.79 8.61 -11.04
N ILE A 568 5.47 9.34 -11.92
CA ILE A 568 5.57 8.97 -13.34
C ILE A 568 6.29 7.63 -13.53
N ALA A 569 5.88 6.87 -14.55
CA ALA A 569 6.49 5.60 -14.91
C ALA A 569 8.00 5.74 -15.17
N ALA A 570 8.77 4.75 -14.71
CA ALA A 570 10.20 4.65 -14.96
C ALA A 570 10.57 3.19 -15.16
N GLU A 571 11.42 2.92 -16.16
CA GLU A 571 11.95 1.61 -16.45
C GLU A 571 13.44 1.76 -16.74
N ASN A 572 14.25 0.78 -16.30
CA ASN A 572 15.69 0.77 -16.58
C ASN A 572 16.04 -0.02 -17.84
N GLU A 573 15.18 0.06 -18.86
CA GLU A 573 15.49 -0.47 -20.17
C GLU A 573 16.57 0.42 -20.83
N ASP A 574 17.51 -0.20 -21.54
CA ASP A 574 18.65 0.46 -22.21
C ASP A 574 19.68 1.17 -21.29
N ASN A 575 19.71 0.90 -19.98
CA ASN A 575 20.63 1.55 -19.02
C ASN A 575 20.55 3.09 -19.01
N LYS A 576 19.37 3.66 -19.23
CA LYS A 576 19.14 5.11 -19.14
C LYS A 576 19.28 5.64 -17.71
N TRP A 577 19.04 4.77 -16.73
CA TRP A 577 19.23 5.09 -15.33
C TRP A 577 20.56 4.56 -14.79
N LEU A 578 21.24 5.39 -13.99
CA LEU A 578 22.46 5.02 -13.27
C LEU A 578 22.20 3.90 -12.25
N VAL A 579 21.02 3.90 -11.65
CA VAL A 579 20.55 2.92 -10.65
C VAL A 579 19.12 2.49 -10.99
N ASP A 580 18.66 1.34 -10.50
CA ASP A 580 17.24 0.98 -10.68
C ASP A 580 16.34 2.09 -10.10
N PRO A 581 15.34 2.60 -10.86
CA PRO A 581 14.55 3.76 -10.44
C PRO A 581 13.79 3.56 -9.14
N PHE A 582 13.52 2.30 -8.73
CA PHE A 582 12.80 1.97 -7.51
C PHE A 582 13.73 1.33 -6.45
N SER A 583 15.04 1.37 -6.65
CA SER A 583 16.05 1.04 -5.64
C SER A 583 16.83 2.29 -5.31
N MET A 584 16.33 3.09 -4.36
CA MET A 584 16.96 4.38 -4.04
C MET A 584 18.40 4.20 -3.52
N GLU A 585 19.33 4.94 -4.12
CA GLU A 585 20.76 4.91 -3.79
C GLU A 585 21.32 6.32 -3.57
N GLY A 586 22.29 6.43 -2.64
CA GLY A 586 22.98 7.67 -2.36
C GLY A 586 24.30 7.74 -3.12
N ILE A 587 24.48 8.74 -3.99
CA ILE A 587 25.68 8.95 -4.81
C ILE A 587 26.06 10.43 -4.74
N ASP A 588 27.30 10.73 -4.34
CA ASP A 588 27.87 12.10 -4.30
C ASP A 588 27.00 13.16 -3.61
N GLY A 589 26.31 12.77 -2.52
CA GLY A 589 25.44 13.66 -1.76
C GLY A 589 24.03 13.85 -2.34
N TYR A 590 23.68 13.10 -3.37
CA TYR A 590 22.34 13.02 -3.97
C TYR A 590 21.70 11.66 -3.71
N LEU A 591 20.38 11.65 -3.59
CA LEU A 591 19.57 10.44 -3.51
C LEU A 591 18.91 10.21 -4.86
N TYR A 592 19.36 9.20 -5.59
CA TYR A 592 18.82 8.82 -6.89
C TYR A 592 17.66 7.84 -6.72
N GLY A 593 16.57 8.08 -7.44
CA GLY A 593 15.38 7.23 -7.45
C GLY A 593 14.13 8.00 -7.87
N ARG A 594 13.20 7.32 -8.54
CA ARG A 594 11.93 7.90 -8.99
C ARG A 594 11.07 8.31 -7.79
N GLY A 595 10.65 9.56 -7.81
CA GLY A 595 9.86 10.22 -6.79
C GLY A 595 10.63 10.68 -5.56
N THR A 596 11.96 10.66 -5.58
CA THR A 596 12.78 11.20 -4.49
C THR A 596 12.56 12.70 -4.33
N SER A 597 12.52 13.45 -5.42
CA SER A 597 12.18 14.88 -5.41
C SER A 597 10.68 15.11 -5.63
N ASP A 598 10.02 14.23 -6.39
CA ASP A 598 8.63 14.42 -6.85
C ASP A 598 7.71 13.21 -6.50
N ASN A 599 7.11 13.11 -5.31
CA ASN A 599 7.08 14.07 -4.20
C ASN A 599 7.34 13.38 -2.84
N LYS A 600 7.93 12.18 -2.85
CA LYS A 600 8.08 11.33 -1.65
C LYS A 600 9.06 11.90 -0.64
N GLY A 601 10.15 12.53 -1.08
CA GLY A 601 11.15 13.17 -0.22
C GLY A 601 10.57 14.32 0.61
N PRO A 602 9.96 15.33 -0.04
CA PRO A 602 9.27 16.43 0.66
C PRO A 602 8.23 15.96 1.67
N ILE A 603 7.41 14.96 1.34
CA ILE A 603 6.44 14.35 2.27
C ILE A 603 7.15 13.79 3.50
N MET A 604 8.20 13.00 3.32
CA MET A 604 8.96 12.42 4.44
C MET A 604 9.62 13.49 5.31
N ALA A 605 10.15 14.56 4.71
CA ALA A 605 10.70 15.69 5.44
C ALA A 605 9.64 16.38 6.33
N ALA A 606 8.43 16.58 5.83
CA ALA A 606 7.33 17.18 6.60
C ALA A 606 6.87 16.26 7.74
N ILE A 607 6.75 14.95 7.52
CA ILE A 607 6.39 13.97 8.57
C ILE A 607 7.42 14.00 9.70
N PHE A 608 8.70 13.90 9.37
CA PHE A 608 9.77 13.90 10.38
C PHE A 608 9.86 15.24 11.12
N ALA A 609 9.57 16.36 10.46
CA ALA A 609 9.49 17.66 11.12
C ALA A 609 8.42 17.71 12.22
N VAL A 610 7.23 17.16 11.95
CA VAL A 610 6.14 17.08 12.94
C VAL A 610 6.49 16.08 14.06
N ALA A 611 7.06 14.93 13.70
CA ALA A 611 7.51 13.93 14.66
C ALA A 611 8.54 14.51 15.66
N GLU A 612 9.54 15.25 15.16
CA GLU A 612 10.51 15.96 16.01
C GLU A 612 9.85 16.96 16.97
N LEU A 613 8.85 17.72 16.51
CA LEU A 613 8.12 18.65 17.38
C LEU A 613 7.28 17.97 18.44
N LEU A 614 6.71 16.79 18.14
CA LEU A 614 5.98 15.99 19.11
C LEU A 614 6.91 15.42 20.19
N GLU A 615 8.08 14.92 19.78
CA GLU A 615 9.14 14.46 20.70
C GLU A 615 9.62 15.59 21.62
N GLU A 616 9.78 16.80 21.07
CA GLU A 616 10.16 18.01 21.80
C GLU A 616 9.02 18.63 22.62
N GLN A 617 7.79 18.09 22.51
CA GLN A 617 6.56 18.67 23.10
C GLN A 617 6.33 20.14 22.69
N ALA A 618 6.77 20.51 21.48
CA ALA A 618 6.76 21.87 20.95
C ALA A 618 5.69 22.10 19.86
N LEU A 619 4.87 21.08 19.54
CA LEU A 619 3.78 21.21 18.57
C LEU A 619 2.53 21.86 19.21
N GLU A 620 2.24 23.11 18.86
CA GLU A 620 1.11 23.86 19.43
C GLU A 620 -0.17 23.78 18.57
N SER A 621 -0.03 23.61 17.25
CA SER A 621 -1.11 23.47 16.27
C SER A 621 -1.45 22.03 15.94
N ASP A 622 -2.64 21.82 15.37
CA ASP A 622 -2.95 20.56 14.70
C ASP A 622 -2.37 20.61 13.27
N ILE A 623 -1.66 19.56 12.85
CA ILE A 623 -1.13 19.42 11.49
C ILE A 623 -1.92 18.34 10.77
N ILE A 624 -2.55 18.70 9.66
CA ILE A 624 -3.36 17.82 8.83
C ILE A 624 -2.59 17.54 7.55
N PHE A 625 -2.46 16.28 7.17
CA PHE A 625 -1.88 15.85 5.91
C PHE A 625 -2.98 15.32 5.01
N LEU A 626 -3.03 15.82 3.78
CA LEU A 626 -3.80 15.25 2.67
C LEU A 626 -2.83 14.84 1.58
N ILE A 627 -2.53 13.55 1.49
CA ILE A 627 -1.60 13.01 0.48
C ILE A 627 -2.37 12.18 -0.54
N GLU A 628 -2.42 12.64 -1.79
CA GLU A 628 -3.14 11.95 -2.86
C GLU A 628 -2.25 10.98 -3.66
N GLY A 629 -2.86 10.16 -4.52
CA GLY A 629 -2.17 9.17 -5.35
C GLY A 629 -2.54 9.21 -6.83
N GLU A 630 -3.00 10.36 -7.31
CA GLU A 630 -3.40 10.56 -8.72
C GLU A 630 -2.88 11.87 -9.31
N GLU A 631 -1.97 12.60 -8.67
CA GLU A 631 -1.53 13.93 -9.12
C GLU A 631 -0.92 13.86 -10.53
N GLU A 632 -0.07 12.87 -10.75
CA GLU A 632 0.60 12.59 -12.04
C GLU A 632 -0.36 12.05 -13.11
N SER A 633 -1.61 11.82 -12.71
CA SER A 633 -2.73 11.43 -13.56
C SER A 633 -3.90 12.41 -13.49
N GLY A 634 -3.65 13.67 -13.11
CA GLY A 634 -4.62 14.76 -13.12
C GLY A 634 -5.51 14.87 -11.88
N SER A 635 -5.05 14.39 -10.72
CA SER A 635 -5.74 14.44 -9.42
C SER A 635 -7.17 13.88 -9.43
N ARG A 636 -7.40 12.81 -10.18
CA ARG A 636 -8.75 12.24 -10.39
C ARG A 636 -9.34 11.71 -9.09
N GLY A 637 -10.57 12.13 -8.77
CA GLY A 637 -11.27 11.72 -7.55
C GLY A 637 -10.84 12.45 -6.28
N PHE A 638 -9.78 13.27 -6.34
CA PHE A 638 -9.26 14.00 -5.17
C PHE A 638 -10.28 15.02 -4.65
N HIS A 639 -10.84 15.84 -5.54
CA HIS A 639 -11.82 16.87 -5.18
C HIS A 639 -13.04 16.28 -4.49
N GLU A 640 -13.60 15.20 -5.06
CA GLU A 640 -14.79 14.52 -4.55
C GLU A 640 -14.51 13.80 -3.22
N ALA A 641 -13.30 13.25 -3.04
CA ALA A 641 -12.90 12.65 -1.77
C ALA A 641 -12.74 13.69 -0.66
N VAL A 642 -12.14 14.86 -0.95
CA VAL A 642 -12.01 15.95 0.02
C VAL A 642 -13.37 16.51 0.41
N GLN A 643 -14.24 16.79 -0.56
CA GLN A 643 -15.58 17.34 -0.30
C GLN A 643 -16.45 16.39 0.54
N ARG A 644 -16.44 15.08 0.23
CA ARG A 644 -17.20 14.08 1.01
C ARG A 644 -16.72 13.95 2.45
N ASN A 645 -15.44 14.23 2.72
CA ASN A 645 -14.82 14.08 4.04
C ASN A 645 -14.50 15.42 4.69
N LYS A 646 -15.12 16.52 4.23
CA LYS A 646 -14.87 17.87 4.75
C LYS A 646 -15.11 17.99 6.25
N GLU A 647 -16.13 17.31 6.77
CA GLU A 647 -16.43 17.28 8.21
C GLU A 647 -15.32 16.60 9.02
N LEU A 648 -14.71 15.54 8.48
CA LEU A 648 -13.59 14.83 9.10
C LEU A 648 -12.32 15.70 9.10
N ILE A 649 -12.06 16.39 8.00
CA ILE A 649 -10.90 17.28 7.85
C ILE A 649 -11.05 18.50 8.78
N GLY A 650 -12.25 19.07 8.82
CA GLY A 650 -12.59 20.27 9.56
C GLY A 650 -12.00 21.54 8.93
N ASP A 651 -12.15 22.66 9.64
CA ASP A 651 -11.62 23.95 9.16
C ASP A 651 -10.09 23.93 9.06
N VAL A 652 -9.52 24.80 8.24
CA VAL A 652 -8.07 24.94 8.03
C VAL A 652 -7.73 26.42 8.08
N ASP A 653 -6.65 26.80 8.78
CA ASP A 653 -6.20 28.19 8.86
C ASP A 653 -5.15 28.52 7.79
N TRP A 654 -4.32 27.53 7.42
CA TRP A 654 -3.20 27.70 6.47
C TRP A 654 -2.98 26.43 5.66
N ILE A 655 -2.65 26.59 4.38
CA ILE A 655 -2.31 25.48 3.49
C ILE A 655 -0.83 25.58 3.08
N LEU A 656 -0.08 24.50 3.20
CA LEU A 656 1.32 24.41 2.82
C LEU A 656 1.52 23.27 1.82
N LEU A 657 2.15 23.58 0.69
CA LEU A 657 2.52 22.62 -0.34
C LEU A 657 4.03 22.59 -0.47
N ALA A 658 4.57 21.43 -0.85
CA ALA A 658 5.99 21.27 -1.10
C ALA A 658 6.24 20.40 -2.33
N ASN A 659 5.85 20.89 -3.49
CA ASN A 659 5.97 20.16 -4.75
C ASN A 659 6.55 21.02 -5.88
N SER A 660 7.80 21.44 -5.75
CA SER A 660 8.49 22.23 -6.78
C SER A 660 10.00 22.36 -6.53
N TYR A 661 10.65 23.09 -7.43
CA TYR A 661 12.10 23.17 -7.59
C TYR A 661 12.60 24.59 -7.53
N TRP A 662 13.86 24.75 -7.15
CA TRP A 662 14.54 26.03 -7.23
C TRP A 662 14.76 26.44 -8.70
N LEU A 663 15.02 27.73 -8.90
CA LEU A 663 15.27 28.27 -10.24
C LEU A 663 16.68 27.92 -10.74
N ASP A 664 17.63 27.79 -9.82
CA ASP A 664 18.98 27.28 -10.04
C ASP A 664 19.39 26.36 -8.87
N ASP A 665 20.59 25.80 -8.91
CA ASP A 665 21.06 24.88 -7.86
C ASP A 665 21.64 25.61 -6.62
N HIS A 666 21.57 26.94 -6.56
CA HIS A 666 22.30 27.75 -5.59
C HIS A 666 21.41 28.57 -4.66
N ALA A 667 20.35 29.19 -5.17
CA ALA A 667 19.47 30.04 -4.38
C ALA A 667 18.18 29.32 -4.00
N PRO A 668 17.83 29.31 -2.70
CA PRO A 668 16.51 28.85 -2.29
C PRO A 668 15.42 29.75 -2.86
N CYS A 669 14.27 29.15 -3.16
CA CYS A 669 13.12 29.85 -3.72
C CYS A 669 11.86 29.68 -2.87
N LEU A 670 10.90 30.59 -3.07
CA LEU A 670 9.52 30.47 -2.63
C LEU A 670 8.59 30.68 -3.82
N THR A 671 7.73 29.70 -4.09
CA THR A 671 6.82 29.77 -5.23
C THR A 671 5.52 30.43 -4.79
N TYR A 672 5.14 31.52 -5.46
CA TYR A 672 3.90 32.27 -5.16
C TYR A 672 2.89 32.27 -6.31
N GLY A 673 3.18 31.58 -7.41
CA GLY A 673 2.21 31.43 -8.48
C GLY A 673 2.56 30.33 -9.46
N LEU A 674 1.52 29.69 -9.98
CA LEU A 674 1.58 28.58 -10.93
C LEU A 674 0.66 28.88 -12.11
N ARG A 675 1.02 28.38 -13.29
CA ARG A 675 0.14 28.46 -14.46
C ARG A 675 -0.93 27.38 -14.39
N GLY A 676 -2.09 27.66 -14.94
CA GLY A 676 -3.08 26.64 -15.24
C GLY A 676 -2.77 25.95 -16.56
N VAL A 677 -3.50 24.90 -16.87
CA VAL A 677 -3.42 24.24 -18.18
C VAL A 677 -4.79 23.72 -18.61
N ILE A 678 -5.11 23.92 -19.88
CA ILE A 678 -6.20 23.22 -20.57
C ILE A 678 -5.54 22.34 -21.62
N HIS A 679 -5.82 21.03 -21.59
CA HIS A 679 -5.55 20.13 -22.69
C HIS A 679 -6.84 19.86 -23.46
N ALA A 680 -6.79 20.04 -24.77
CA ALA A 680 -7.94 19.80 -25.63
C ALA A 680 -7.54 19.09 -26.92
N THR A 681 -8.49 18.33 -27.45
CA THR A 681 -8.40 17.65 -28.73
C THR A 681 -9.45 18.22 -29.68
N VAL A 682 -9.01 18.70 -30.84
CA VAL A 682 -9.87 19.24 -31.91
C VAL A 682 -9.90 18.24 -33.05
N GLN A 683 -11.09 17.71 -33.36
CA GLN A 683 -11.30 16.65 -34.34
C GLN A 683 -12.26 17.11 -35.43
N ILE A 684 -11.92 16.82 -36.69
CA ILE A 684 -12.81 17.01 -37.84
C ILE A 684 -12.96 15.68 -38.57
N GLU A 685 -14.21 15.25 -38.78
CA GLU A 685 -14.55 14.00 -39.44
C GLU A 685 -15.43 14.22 -40.67
N SER A 686 -15.06 13.59 -41.79
CA SER A 686 -15.80 13.60 -43.04
C SER A 686 -16.85 12.49 -43.07
N PRO A 687 -18.01 12.71 -43.73
CA PRO A 687 -18.95 11.63 -44.04
C PRO A 687 -18.41 10.61 -45.05
N HIS A 688 -17.31 10.92 -45.75
CA HIS A 688 -16.66 10.06 -46.73
C HIS A 688 -15.54 9.21 -46.08
N PRO A 689 -15.22 8.02 -46.62
CA PRO A 689 -14.03 7.25 -46.20
C PRO A 689 -12.74 7.98 -46.62
N ASP A 690 -11.58 7.43 -46.28
CA ASP A 690 -10.30 7.92 -46.83
C ASP A 690 -10.34 7.85 -48.36
N LEU A 691 -9.99 8.95 -49.05
CA LEU A 691 -10.10 9.09 -50.51
C LEU A 691 -8.73 9.25 -51.18
N HIS A 692 -8.66 8.97 -52.48
CA HIS A 692 -7.41 9.12 -53.24
C HIS A 692 -7.28 10.57 -53.74
N SER A 693 -6.33 11.33 -53.20
CA SER A 693 -6.17 12.77 -53.47
C SER A 693 -6.11 13.14 -54.97
N GLY A 694 -5.46 12.32 -55.80
CA GLY A 694 -5.37 12.58 -57.25
C GLY A 694 -6.65 12.28 -58.06
N VAL A 695 -7.59 11.50 -57.51
CA VAL A 695 -8.85 11.12 -58.17
C VAL A 695 -9.99 11.96 -57.64
N ASP A 696 -10.06 12.08 -56.32
CA ASP A 696 -11.18 12.68 -55.59
C ASP A 696 -10.92 14.15 -55.18
N GLY A 697 -9.66 14.61 -55.25
CA GLY A 697 -9.27 15.99 -54.93
C GLY A 697 -9.95 16.99 -55.85
N SER A 698 -10.85 17.80 -55.30
CA SER A 698 -11.60 18.79 -56.06
C SER A 698 -12.03 19.96 -55.16
N SER A 699 -12.34 21.12 -55.75
CA SER A 699 -12.85 22.27 -55.01
C SER A 699 -14.27 22.08 -54.44
N LEU A 700 -14.94 20.96 -54.77
CA LEU A 700 -16.28 20.64 -54.31
C LEU A 700 -16.29 19.72 -53.07
N LEU A 701 -15.13 19.20 -52.70
CA LEU A 701 -14.95 18.30 -51.58
C LEU A 701 -14.41 19.07 -50.36
N ASP A 702 -15.04 18.85 -49.21
CA ASP A 702 -14.58 19.39 -47.93
C ASP A 702 -13.60 18.39 -47.30
N GLU A 703 -12.33 18.77 -47.18
CA GLU A 703 -11.26 17.88 -46.71
C GLU A 703 -10.99 18.09 -45.21
N SER A 704 -11.08 17.04 -44.40
CA SER A 704 -10.98 17.14 -42.93
C SER A 704 -9.68 17.79 -42.45
N LEU A 705 -8.53 17.42 -43.04
CA LEU A 705 -7.23 17.99 -42.66
C LEU A 705 -7.12 19.47 -43.06
N LYS A 706 -7.66 19.85 -44.22
CA LYS A 706 -7.67 21.24 -44.69
C LYS A 706 -8.51 22.11 -43.76
N ASP A 707 -9.71 21.66 -43.41
CA ASP A 707 -10.60 22.37 -42.49
C ASP A 707 -9.95 22.51 -41.10
N LEU A 708 -9.24 21.47 -40.64
CA LEU A 708 -8.55 21.50 -39.35
C LEU A 708 -7.42 22.54 -39.35
N ILE A 709 -6.61 22.59 -40.41
CA ILE A 709 -5.54 23.58 -40.56
C ILE A 709 -6.13 25.00 -40.61
N MET A 710 -7.20 25.19 -41.39
CA MET A 710 -7.88 26.49 -41.49
C MET A 710 -8.42 26.95 -40.14
N LEU A 711 -8.99 26.04 -39.36
CA LEU A 711 -9.55 26.33 -38.04
C LEU A 711 -8.45 26.64 -37.01
N LEU A 712 -7.41 25.81 -36.92
CA LEU A 712 -6.29 26.03 -36.00
C LEU A 712 -5.52 27.31 -36.29
N ALA A 713 -5.42 27.71 -37.57
CA ALA A 713 -4.82 28.98 -37.97
C ALA A 713 -5.57 30.21 -37.42
N LYS A 714 -6.83 30.07 -36.97
CA LYS A 714 -7.58 31.15 -36.32
C LYS A 714 -7.22 31.33 -34.86
N LEU A 715 -6.69 30.30 -34.18
CA LEU A 715 -6.40 30.36 -32.75
C LEU A 715 -5.23 31.28 -32.41
N THR A 716 -4.29 31.47 -33.34
CA THR A 716 -3.04 32.21 -33.08
C THR A 716 -2.80 33.30 -34.13
N GLY A 717 -2.63 34.53 -33.67
CA GLY A 717 -2.21 35.69 -34.45
C GLY A 717 -0.69 35.89 -34.49
N PRO A 718 -0.22 37.09 -34.92
CA PRO A 718 1.20 37.42 -34.97
C PRO A 718 1.91 37.18 -33.65
N HIS A 719 3.12 36.62 -33.71
CA HIS A 719 3.95 36.29 -32.54
C HIS A 719 3.30 35.31 -31.53
N GLY A 720 2.30 34.53 -31.96
CA GLY A 720 1.66 33.51 -31.12
C GLY A 720 0.60 34.04 -30.15
N ARG A 721 0.11 35.28 -30.37
CA ARG A 721 -0.99 35.84 -29.58
C ARG A 721 -2.27 35.03 -29.80
N ILE A 722 -2.88 34.56 -28.73
CA ILE A 722 -4.16 33.83 -28.77
C ILE A 722 -5.30 34.78 -29.19
N GLU A 723 -6.09 34.42 -30.20
CA GLU A 723 -7.12 35.30 -30.80
C GLU A 723 -8.57 35.00 -30.31
N ILE A 724 -8.71 34.23 -29.24
CA ILE A 724 -10.00 33.99 -28.59
C ILE A 724 -10.53 35.34 -28.04
N PRO A 725 -11.77 35.76 -28.37
CA PRO A 725 -12.33 37.03 -27.90
C PRO A 725 -12.35 37.15 -26.37
N GLY A 726 -11.95 38.31 -25.84
CA GLY A 726 -11.93 38.57 -24.39
C GLY A 726 -10.85 37.83 -23.60
N PHE A 727 -9.98 37.06 -24.27
CA PHE A 727 -9.04 36.15 -23.60
C PHE A 727 -8.04 36.82 -22.64
N TYR A 728 -7.61 38.06 -22.93
CA TYR A 728 -6.64 38.80 -22.10
C TYR A 728 -7.29 39.77 -21.12
N ASP A 729 -8.59 40.02 -21.22
CA ASP A 729 -9.31 41.00 -20.40
C ASP A 729 -9.17 40.78 -18.87
N PRO A 730 -9.16 39.54 -18.34
CA PRO A 730 -9.03 39.34 -16.91
C PRO A 730 -7.59 39.42 -16.37
N ILE A 731 -6.58 39.52 -17.25
CA ILE A 731 -5.16 39.47 -16.86
C ILE A 731 -4.70 40.85 -16.36
N PRO A 732 -4.31 40.99 -15.09
CA PRO A 732 -3.90 42.28 -14.55
C PRO A 732 -2.51 42.70 -15.08
N PRO A 733 -2.25 44.02 -15.19
CA PRO A 733 -0.90 44.50 -15.49
C PRO A 733 0.07 44.20 -14.33
N ILE A 734 1.36 44.12 -14.65
CA ILE A 734 2.44 43.94 -13.66
C ILE A 734 2.43 45.07 -12.62
N SER A 735 2.40 44.72 -11.34
CA SER A 735 2.53 45.71 -10.26
C SER A 735 4.01 46.11 -10.03
N PRO A 736 4.29 47.29 -9.47
CA PRO A 736 5.65 47.70 -9.13
C PRO A 736 6.35 46.74 -8.16
N GLU A 737 5.62 46.21 -7.18
CA GLU A 737 6.13 45.26 -6.19
C GLU A 737 6.49 43.93 -6.85
N GLU A 738 5.63 43.43 -7.74
CA GLU A 738 5.91 42.21 -8.49
C GLU A 738 7.11 42.40 -9.42
N LYS A 739 7.22 43.56 -10.09
CA LYS A 739 8.39 43.90 -10.93
C LYS A 739 9.70 43.84 -10.14
N GLN A 740 9.71 44.36 -8.92
CA GLN A 740 10.89 44.33 -8.06
C GLN A 740 11.36 42.89 -7.80
N LEU A 741 10.45 41.94 -7.60
CA LEU A 741 10.81 40.52 -7.41
C LEU A 741 11.53 39.97 -8.64
N TYR A 742 11.08 40.31 -9.86
CA TYR A 742 11.77 39.90 -11.08
C TYR A 742 13.15 40.55 -11.22
N ASP A 743 13.28 41.83 -10.88
CA ASP A 743 14.57 42.53 -10.93
C ASP A 743 15.57 41.90 -9.95
N GLU A 744 15.12 41.50 -8.75
CA GLU A 744 15.93 40.76 -7.76
C GLU A 744 16.38 39.39 -8.31
N ILE A 745 15.49 38.64 -8.98
CA ILE A 745 15.84 37.38 -9.64
C ILE A 745 16.89 37.60 -10.74
N GLY A 746 16.66 38.57 -11.62
CA GLY A 746 17.57 38.86 -12.74
C GLY A 746 18.97 39.23 -12.28
N GLN A 747 19.06 40.10 -11.26
CA GLN A 747 20.32 40.47 -10.62
C GLN A 747 21.01 39.25 -9.97
N SER A 748 20.25 38.46 -9.22
CA SER A 748 20.77 37.28 -8.53
C SER A 748 21.33 36.24 -9.51
N LEU A 749 20.61 35.90 -10.58
CA LEU A 749 21.04 34.91 -11.56
C LEU A 749 22.27 35.36 -12.33
N ILE A 750 22.30 36.59 -12.82
CA ILE A 750 23.43 37.11 -13.63
C ILE A 750 24.67 37.33 -12.79
N SER A 751 24.52 37.77 -11.53
CA SER A 751 25.66 37.90 -10.62
C SER A 751 26.39 36.57 -10.41
N ARG A 752 25.66 35.44 -10.48
CA ARG A 752 26.22 34.09 -10.36
C ARG A 752 26.67 33.51 -11.69
N ASN A 753 25.96 33.79 -12.78
CA ASN A 753 26.29 33.34 -14.12
C ASN A 753 26.17 34.48 -15.14
N PRO A 754 27.27 35.22 -15.39
CA PRO A 754 27.29 36.33 -16.34
C PRO A 754 27.00 35.94 -17.79
N ASP A 755 27.11 34.65 -18.13
CA ASP A 755 26.89 34.16 -19.51
C ASP A 755 25.39 34.07 -19.87
N LEU A 756 24.49 34.29 -18.90
CA LEU A 756 23.04 34.30 -19.11
C LEU A 756 22.54 35.50 -19.93
N GLY A 757 23.42 36.47 -20.23
CA GLY A 757 23.10 37.63 -21.08
C GLY A 757 22.65 38.84 -20.28
N ASP A 758 21.81 39.68 -20.89
CA ASP A 758 21.34 40.92 -20.30
C ASP A 758 20.23 40.68 -19.24
N PRO A 759 20.26 41.38 -18.09
CA PRO A 759 19.24 41.23 -17.05
C PRO A 759 17.82 41.52 -17.50
N GLU A 760 17.61 42.54 -18.32
CA GLU A 760 16.26 42.90 -18.76
C GLU A 760 15.70 41.84 -19.72
N ASP A 761 16.52 41.31 -20.63
CA ASP A 761 16.11 40.24 -21.54
C ASP A 761 15.75 38.95 -20.78
N LEU A 762 16.53 38.59 -19.76
CA LEU A 762 16.26 37.44 -18.90
C LEU A 762 14.95 37.61 -18.12
N VAL A 763 14.76 38.79 -17.50
CA VAL A 763 13.53 39.14 -16.80
C VAL A 763 12.34 39.08 -17.73
N ASN A 764 12.41 39.70 -18.90
CA ASN A 764 11.34 39.67 -19.90
C ASN A 764 11.01 38.23 -20.33
N SER A 765 12.01 37.37 -20.50
CA SER A 765 11.82 35.95 -20.78
C SER A 765 11.08 35.21 -19.65
N LEU A 766 11.41 35.50 -18.38
CA LEU A 766 10.72 34.94 -17.21
C LEU A 766 9.26 35.43 -17.14
N ILE A 767 9.01 36.71 -17.42
CA ILE A 767 7.65 37.29 -17.44
C ILE A 767 6.77 36.54 -18.45
N ARG A 768 7.27 36.34 -19.68
CA ARG A 768 6.55 35.58 -20.71
C ARG A 768 6.24 34.15 -20.29
N ARG A 769 7.17 33.50 -19.58
CA ARG A 769 7.01 32.11 -19.12
C ARG A 769 6.07 31.97 -17.92
N TRP A 770 5.98 32.97 -17.06
CA TRP A 770 5.26 32.84 -15.78
C TRP A 770 3.93 33.59 -15.74
N ARG A 771 3.79 34.67 -16.53
CA ARG A 771 2.64 35.58 -16.49
C ARG A 771 1.91 35.75 -17.79
N GLU A 772 2.49 35.33 -18.91
CA GLU A 772 1.79 35.39 -20.18
C GLU A 772 1.22 34.00 -20.52
N PRO A 773 -0.04 33.95 -20.96
CA PRO A 773 -0.63 32.72 -21.44
C PRO A 773 0.01 32.29 -22.77
N SER A 774 -0.01 31.00 -23.05
CA SER A 774 0.58 30.45 -24.27
C SER A 774 -0.24 29.29 -24.82
N LEU A 775 -0.35 29.19 -26.14
CA LEU A 775 -0.99 28.07 -26.83
C LEU A 775 0.08 27.24 -27.54
N THR A 776 -0.03 25.92 -27.44
CA THR A 776 0.86 24.98 -28.14
C THR A 776 0.04 23.89 -28.80
N ILE A 777 0.34 23.59 -30.06
CA ILE A 777 -0.20 22.45 -30.78
C ILE A 777 0.85 21.33 -30.73
N HIS A 778 0.49 20.19 -30.16
CA HIS A 778 1.43 19.11 -29.81
C HIS A 778 1.57 18.06 -30.92
N ARG A 779 0.44 17.63 -31.48
CA ARG A 779 0.39 16.50 -32.39
C ARG A 779 -0.76 16.64 -33.36
N PHE A 780 -0.54 16.20 -34.60
CA PHE A 780 -1.56 15.94 -35.60
C PHE A 780 -1.72 14.43 -35.79
N HIS A 781 -2.94 13.97 -35.98
CA HIS A 781 -3.27 12.59 -36.31
C HIS A 781 -4.30 12.57 -37.44
N THR A 782 -4.13 11.70 -38.42
CA THR A 782 -5.06 11.52 -39.54
C THR A 782 -5.36 10.05 -39.76
N SER A 783 -6.54 9.73 -40.29
CA SER A 783 -6.85 8.37 -40.76
C SER A 783 -6.14 8.02 -42.07
N GLY A 784 -6.08 6.73 -42.37
CA GLY A 784 -5.43 6.18 -43.56
C GLY A 784 -3.96 5.78 -43.34
N PRO A 785 -3.35 5.08 -44.31
CA PRO A 785 -1.93 4.75 -44.28
C PRO A 785 -1.04 6.01 -44.37
N GLU A 786 0.19 5.93 -43.85
CA GLU A 786 1.19 7.02 -43.87
C GLU A 786 1.79 7.30 -45.28
N ASN A 787 0.97 7.29 -46.33
CA ASN A 787 1.38 7.65 -47.69
C ASN A 787 0.87 9.05 -48.08
N SER A 788 1.58 9.72 -48.98
CA SER A 788 1.39 11.15 -49.25
C SER A 788 0.23 11.50 -50.20
N THR A 789 -0.63 10.53 -50.57
CA THR A 789 -1.63 10.71 -51.64
C THR A 789 -3.07 10.44 -51.20
N ILE A 790 -3.40 10.64 -49.91
CA ILE A 790 -4.74 10.39 -49.36
C ILE A 790 -5.37 11.68 -48.82
N ILE A 791 -6.69 11.80 -49.00
CA ILE A 791 -7.52 12.75 -48.29
C ILE A 791 -8.12 12.00 -47.09
N PRO A 792 -7.71 12.31 -45.86
CA PRO A 792 -8.13 11.55 -44.69
C PRO A 792 -9.58 11.86 -44.34
N ARG A 793 -10.34 10.82 -43.98
CA ARG A 793 -11.65 10.93 -43.37
C ARG A 793 -11.60 11.73 -42.07
N LEU A 794 -10.63 11.42 -41.22
CA LEU A 794 -10.48 11.96 -39.88
C LEU A 794 -9.18 12.76 -39.77
N ALA A 795 -9.25 13.95 -39.19
CA ALA A 795 -8.09 14.72 -38.79
C ALA A 795 -8.27 15.25 -37.36
N CYS A 796 -7.28 15.03 -36.50
CA CYS A 796 -7.28 15.45 -35.10
C CYS A 796 -6.00 16.23 -34.77
N ALA A 797 -6.12 17.25 -33.93
CA ALA A 797 -5.00 17.94 -33.33
C ALA A 797 -5.14 17.98 -31.80
N SER A 798 -4.06 17.64 -31.09
CA SER A 798 -3.97 17.83 -29.64
C SER A 798 -3.27 19.16 -29.37
N LEU A 799 -3.87 19.99 -28.51
CA LEU A 799 -3.36 21.30 -28.13
C LEU A 799 -3.42 21.50 -26.61
N SER A 800 -2.62 22.44 -26.11
CA SER A 800 -2.74 22.94 -24.75
C SER A 800 -2.67 24.44 -24.66
N ILE A 801 -3.41 25.01 -23.71
CA ILE A 801 -3.35 26.43 -23.36
C ILE A 801 -2.84 26.54 -21.93
N ARG A 802 -1.73 27.25 -21.72
CA ARG A 802 -1.26 27.64 -20.39
C ARG A 802 -2.00 28.90 -19.96
N LEU A 803 -2.66 28.82 -18.81
CA LEU A 803 -3.44 29.90 -18.22
C LEU A 803 -2.63 30.62 -17.16
N VAL A 804 -3.01 31.87 -16.91
CA VAL A 804 -2.40 32.71 -15.88
C VAL A 804 -3.47 33.19 -14.91
N PRO A 805 -3.09 33.61 -13.69
CA PRO A 805 -4.05 34.01 -12.66
C PRO A 805 -5.09 35.00 -13.17
N ASN A 806 -6.30 34.90 -12.61
CA ASN A 806 -7.54 35.57 -13.00
C ASN A 806 -8.22 35.01 -14.26
N GLN A 807 -7.63 34.04 -14.95
CA GLN A 807 -8.35 33.25 -15.96
C GLN A 807 -8.93 31.99 -15.31
N GLU A 808 -10.25 31.89 -15.19
CA GLU A 808 -10.90 30.66 -14.74
C GLU A 808 -10.89 29.63 -15.88
N ALA A 809 -10.33 28.45 -15.62
CA ALA A 809 -10.02 27.50 -16.67
C ALA A 809 -11.26 26.92 -17.34
N THR A 810 -12.37 26.78 -16.59
CA THR A 810 -13.67 26.37 -17.13
C THR A 810 -14.26 27.38 -18.11
N GLU A 811 -14.14 28.68 -17.82
CA GLU A 811 -14.60 29.75 -18.70
C GLU A 811 -13.79 29.79 -20.00
N VAL A 812 -12.46 29.66 -19.89
CA VAL A 812 -11.58 29.65 -21.06
C VAL A 812 -11.79 28.40 -21.91
N ALA A 813 -12.05 27.24 -21.31
CA ALA A 813 -12.37 26.01 -22.02
C ALA A 813 -13.69 26.14 -22.81
N SER A 814 -14.72 26.77 -22.23
CA SER A 814 -15.97 27.10 -22.92
C SER A 814 -15.69 28.08 -24.07
N ALA A 815 -14.96 29.17 -23.82
CA ALA A 815 -14.65 30.18 -24.82
C ALA A 815 -13.86 29.60 -26.01
N LEU A 816 -12.91 28.69 -25.76
CA LEU A 816 -12.20 27.95 -26.81
C LEU A 816 -13.18 27.14 -27.67
N THR A 817 -14.06 26.38 -27.03
CA THR A 817 -15.03 25.52 -27.72
C THR A 817 -16.02 26.34 -28.54
N ASP A 818 -16.56 27.42 -27.96
CA ASP A 818 -17.51 28.32 -28.63
C ASP A 818 -16.85 29.04 -29.81
N TYR A 819 -15.62 29.52 -29.64
CA TYR A 819 -14.85 30.17 -30.70
C TYR A 819 -14.58 29.22 -31.88
N LEU A 820 -14.12 28.00 -31.60
CA LEU A 820 -13.86 26.99 -32.65
C LEU A 820 -15.14 26.61 -33.39
N ASN A 821 -16.26 26.43 -32.69
CA ASN A 821 -17.54 26.16 -33.33
C ASN A 821 -17.99 27.34 -34.21
N ALA A 822 -17.86 28.58 -33.72
CA ALA A 822 -18.23 29.77 -34.48
C ALA A 822 -17.36 29.98 -35.72
N GLU A 823 -16.05 29.74 -35.64
CA GLU A 823 -15.14 29.81 -36.79
C GLU A 823 -15.36 28.66 -37.78
N PHE A 824 -15.64 27.45 -37.30
CA PHE A 824 -15.93 26.30 -38.17
C PHE A 824 -17.22 26.52 -38.99
N LEU A 825 -18.26 27.12 -38.40
CA LEU A 825 -19.47 27.49 -39.13
C LEU A 825 -19.21 28.43 -40.32
N LYS A 826 -18.18 29.29 -40.23
CA LYS A 826 -17.79 30.20 -41.32
C LYS A 826 -17.03 29.50 -42.46
N ILE A 827 -16.50 28.29 -42.21
CA ILE A 827 -15.85 27.48 -43.26
C ILE A 827 -16.91 26.90 -44.21
N GLU A 828 -18.17 26.79 -43.78
CA GLU A 828 -19.30 26.23 -44.56
C GLU A 828 -19.07 24.77 -45.00
N SER A 829 -18.21 24.04 -44.28
CA SER A 829 -17.88 22.63 -44.54
C SER A 829 -19.00 21.68 -44.12
N LYS A 830 -19.17 20.58 -44.85
CA LYS A 830 -20.07 19.46 -44.50
C LYS A 830 -19.47 18.49 -43.48
N ASN A 831 -18.21 18.66 -43.13
CA ASN A 831 -17.54 17.84 -42.12
C ASN A 831 -18.08 18.15 -40.72
N LYS A 832 -17.80 17.27 -39.75
CA LYS A 832 -18.24 17.41 -38.36
C LYS A 832 -17.07 17.78 -37.47
N LEU A 833 -17.19 18.88 -36.73
CA LEU A 833 -16.26 19.29 -35.67
C LEU A 833 -16.65 18.64 -34.34
N ALA A 834 -15.66 18.13 -33.61
CA ALA A 834 -15.76 17.77 -32.20
C ALA A 834 -14.57 18.39 -31.45
N VAL A 835 -14.84 19.05 -30.33
CA VAL A 835 -13.83 19.59 -29.43
C VAL A 835 -13.99 18.88 -28.08
N THR A 836 -12.93 18.27 -27.59
CA THR A 836 -12.91 17.54 -26.32
C THR A 836 -11.87 18.18 -25.41
N VAL A 837 -12.21 18.44 -24.15
CA VAL A 837 -11.27 18.93 -23.15
C VAL A 837 -10.89 17.76 -22.26
N ASP A 838 -9.62 17.35 -22.34
CA ASP A 838 -9.11 16.12 -21.74
C ASP A 838 -8.65 16.33 -20.28
N HIS A 839 -8.10 17.52 -19.99
CA HIS A 839 -7.58 17.87 -18.67
C HIS A 839 -7.66 19.39 -18.44
N LEU A 840 -7.94 19.78 -17.20
CA LEU A 840 -8.12 21.17 -16.78
C LEU A 840 -7.47 21.37 -15.40
N ALA A 841 -6.57 22.33 -15.30
CA ALA A 841 -5.97 22.79 -14.06
C ALA A 841 -6.06 24.32 -13.96
N GLU A 842 -6.53 24.81 -12.82
CA GLU A 842 -6.65 26.24 -12.56
C GLU A 842 -5.27 26.89 -12.34
N PRO A 843 -5.05 28.14 -12.80
CA PRO A 843 -3.89 28.91 -12.37
C PRO A 843 -4.00 29.30 -10.89
N TRP A 844 -2.85 29.50 -10.25
CA TRP A 844 -2.79 29.88 -8.84
C TRP A 844 -1.88 31.08 -8.62
N LEU A 845 -2.28 31.96 -7.70
CA LEU A 845 -1.51 33.12 -7.25
C LEU A 845 -1.74 33.31 -5.76
N GLY A 846 -0.70 33.05 -4.96
CA GLY A 846 -0.70 33.28 -3.53
C GLY A 846 -0.34 34.72 -3.17
N ASP A 847 -0.85 35.20 -2.04
CA ASP A 847 -0.42 36.47 -1.46
C ASP A 847 0.92 36.30 -0.74
N PHE A 848 2.00 36.68 -1.43
CA PHE A 848 3.37 36.59 -0.89
C PHE A 848 3.64 37.51 0.33
N ASN A 849 2.68 38.36 0.72
CA ASN A 849 2.81 39.25 1.89
C ASN A 849 2.18 38.70 3.18
N ASN A 850 1.51 37.54 3.12
CA ASN A 850 0.85 36.93 4.29
C ASN A 850 1.87 36.29 5.29
N GLU A 851 1.39 35.83 6.47
CA GLU A 851 2.31 35.41 7.56
C GLU A 851 3.03 34.06 7.33
N ILE A 852 2.38 32.98 6.89
CA ILE A 852 2.72 32.32 5.62
C ILE A 852 4.13 32.42 5.08
N TYR A 853 4.21 33.17 3.98
CA TYR A 853 5.43 33.47 3.27
C TYR A 853 6.47 34.16 4.15
N LYS A 854 6.07 35.06 5.05
CA LYS A 854 7.03 35.72 5.97
C LYS A 854 7.72 34.71 6.89
N THR A 855 6.99 33.71 7.40
CA THR A 855 7.59 32.71 8.30
C THR A 855 8.36 31.65 7.53
N LEU A 856 7.94 31.32 6.31
CA LEU A 856 8.76 30.53 5.38
C LEU A 856 10.07 31.24 5.02
N GLU A 857 10.02 32.53 4.67
CA GLU A 857 11.21 33.35 4.37
C GLU A 857 12.18 33.33 5.55
N ALA A 858 11.67 33.57 6.76
CA ALA A 858 12.47 33.53 7.98
C ALA A 858 13.07 32.14 8.24
N ALA A 859 12.28 31.07 8.05
CA ALA A 859 12.73 29.70 8.26
C ALA A 859 13.81 29.28 7.25
N ILE A 860 13.64 29.61 5.96
CA ILE A 860 14.64 29.38 4.91
C ILE A 860 15.91 30.17 5.24
N THR A 861 15.77 31.47 5.50
CA THR A 861 16.91 32.35 5.77
C THR A 861 17.73 31.84 6.95
N GLU A 862 17.08 31.31 7.99
CA GLU A 862 17.73 30.71 9.16
C GLU A 862 18.41 29.38 8.84
N GLU A 863 17.75 28.48 8.12
CA GLU A 863 18.32 27.17 7.80
C GLU A 863 19.49 27.27 6.82
N TRP A 864 19.48 28.25 5.93
CA TRP A 864 20.56 28.49 4.97
C TRP A 864 21.58 29.54 5.44
N LYS A 865 21.64 29.86 6.76
CA LYS A 865 22.71 30.70 7.31
C LYS A 865 24.07 30.01 7.21
N PRO A 866 25.15 30.75 6.90
CA PRO A 866 26.50 30.24 6.99
C PRO A 866 26.81 29.80 8.43
N VAL A 867 27.24 28.55 8.62
CA VAL A 867 27.65 28.05 9.93
C VAL A 867 28.95 28.75 10.33
N GLN A 868 28.92 29.64 11.33
CA GLN A 868 30.14 30.09 11.99
C GLN A 868 30.77 28.90 12.71
N GLU A 869 31.98 28.50 12.31
CA GLU A 869 32.74 27.46 13.00
C GLU A 869 32.86 27.79 14.49
N ARG A 870 32.10 27.08 15.33
CA ARG A 870 32.30 27.09 16.79
C ARG A 870 33.68 26.51 17.07
N ARG A 871 34.65 27.37 17.41
CA ARG A 871 35.92 26.97 18.02
C ARG A 871 35.64 26.00 19.17
N ARG A 872 35.90 24.71 18.97
CA ARG A 872 35.90 23.72 20.06
C ARG A 872 37.03 24.11 21.02
N SER A 873 36.67 24.52 22.23
CA SER A 873 37.58 24.56 23.36
C SER A 873 38.11 23.15 23.60
N SER A 874 39.41 22.94 23.37
CA SER A 874 40.11 21.68 23.59
C SER A 874 39.97 21.24 25.04
N VAL A 875 39.37 20.08 25.25
CA VAL A 875 39.47 19.32 26.51
C VAL A 875 40.92 18.88 26.67
N VAL A 876 41.52 19.26 27.80
CA VAL A 876 42.86 18.86 28.22
C VAL A 876 42.83 17.37 28.53
N LEU A 877 43.44 16.55 27.67
CA LEU A 877 43.74 15.15 27.97
C LEU A 877 45.07 15.10 28.73
N GLY A 878 44.99 14.59 29.96
CA GLY A 878 46.09 14.48 30.90
C GLY A 878 47.21 13.55 30.42
N ASN A 879 48.43 13.97 30.75
CA ASN A 879 49.70 13.28 30.55
C ASN A 879 49.68 11.80 30.94
N ILE A 880 50.03 10.92 30.01
CA ILE A 880 50.65 9.62 30.33
C ILE A 880 52.09 9.63 29.82
N ARG A 881 52.98 9.28 30.74
CA ARG A 881 54.43 9.38 30.71
C ARG A 881 55.06 8.38 29.74
N HIS A 882 56.01 8.83 28.92
CA HIS A 882 57.17 8.03 28.52
C HIS A 882 58.43 8.91 28.44
N ILE A 883 59.48 8.49 29.13
CA ILE A 883 60.84 9.04 29.22
C ILE A 883 61.77 7.80 29.29
N PRO A 884 63.03 7.79 28.82
CA PRO A 884 63.71 8.53 27.74
C PRO A 884 64.61 7.62 26.84
N SER A 885 65.11 8.13 25.71
CA SER A 885 66.56 8.42 25.50
C SER A 885 66.96 8.60 24.03
N SER A 886 67.49 9.80 23.80
CA SER A 886 68.34 10.38 22.74
C SER A 886 69.63 9.56 22.42
N PRO A 887 70.44 9.84 21.36
CA PRO A 887 70.72 11.21 20.86
C PRO A 887 71.01 11.46 19.35
N SER A 888 70.77 12.73 18.98
CA SER A 888 71.54 13.62 18.09
C SER A 888 72.05 13.12 16.72
N SER A 889 71.71 13.81 15.63
CA SER A 889 72.45 15.00 15.15
C SER A 889 72.09 15.41 13.70
N SER A 890 71.91 16.73 13.55
CA SER A 890 72.36 17.59 12.45
C SER A 890 72.00 17.33 10.96
N ASN A 891 71.41 18.40 10.41
CA ASN A 891 71.82 19.14 9.20
C ASN A 891 71.40 18.71 7.79
N ASN A 892 70.79 19.72 7.14
CA ASN A 892 71.03 20.21 5.79
C ASN A 892 70.95 19.24 4.60
N GLY A 893 69.92 19.48 3.78
CA GLY A 893 70.14 20.30 2.58
C GLY A 893 70.17 19.57 1.24
N GLY A 894 69.63 20.26 0.23
CA GLY A 894 70.05 20.10 -1.16
C GLY A 894 69.10 19.26 -2.01
N GLY A 895 68.24 19.94 -2.77
CA GLY A 895 67.57 19.32 -3.91
C GLY A 895 68.52 19.10 -5.08
N GLN A 896 68.08 18.34 -6.08
CA GLN A 896 67.89 18.82 -7.44
C GLN A 896 67.30 17.72 -8.31
N ALA A 897 66.59 18.21 -9.33
CA ALA A 897 65.92 17.49 -10.40
C ALA A 897 66.80 16.50 -11.16
N LEU A 898 66.17 15.59 -11.90
CA LEU A 898 66.62 15.20 -13.23
C LEU A 898 65.46 14.68 -14.09
N SER A 899 65.36 15.29 -15.26
CA SER A 899 64.53 15.03 -16.43
C SER A 899 64.94 13.79 -17.23
N LEU A 900 64.08 13.35 -18.16
CA LEU A 900 64.31 12.81 -19.53
C LEU A 900 63.09 11.93 -19.90
N SER A 901 62.52 11.79 -21.11
CA SER A 901 62.51 12.48 -22.41
C SER A 901 61.78 11.55 -23.42
N THR A 902 60.73 12.02 -24.10
CA THR A 902 60.26 11.67 -25.50
C THR A 902 60.01 10.18 -25.92
N PRO A 903 59.38 9.86 -27.10
CA PRO A 903 59.07 10.68 -28.28
C PRO A 903 57.65 10.55 -28.89
N ALA A 904 57.38 11.47 -29.82
CA ALA A 904 56.24 11.55 -30.72
C ALA A 904 56.46 10.78 -32.04
N ALA A 905 55.37 10.48 -32.75
CA ALA A 905 55.36 10.10 -34.17
C ALA A 905 54.21 10.80 -34.91
N THR A 906 54.49 11.25 -36.13
CA THR A 906 53.65 12.03 -37.06
C THR A 906 53.19 11.19 -38.26
N GLY A 907 52.03 11.51 -38.83
CA GLY A 907 51.65 11.16 -40.21
C GLY A 907 50.31 11.79 -40.64
N GLY A 908 50.32 12.66 -41.67
CA GLY A 908 49.13 13.25 -42.34
C GLY A 908 48.61 12.39 -43.51
N GLY A 909 47.53 12.71 -44.24
CA GLY A 909 46.62 13.86 -44.23
C GLY A 909 45.42 13.70 -45.21
N TYR A 910 44.68 14.80 -45.40
CA TYR A 910 43.71 15.17 -46.45
C TYR A 910 42.40 14.37 -46.66
N PHE A 911 41.25 15.00 -46.34
CA PHE A 911 40.25 15.49 -47.32
C PHE A 911 39.32 16.55 -46.66
N ASP A 912 39.09 17.63 -47.39
CA ASP A 912 38.26 18.81 -47.07
C ASP A 912 36.77 18.52 -47.28
N HIS A 913 35.90 19.06 -46.42
CA HIS A 913 34.60 19.62 -46.84
C HIS A 913 34.06 20.58 -45.77
N ALA A 914 33.95 21.85 -46.16
CA ALA A 914 33.36 22.94 -45.40
C ALA A 914 31.83 22.98 -45.54
N ALA A 915 31.11 23.17 -44.43
CA ALA A 915 29.79 23.80 -44.32
C ALA A 915 29.57 24.10 -42.82
N GLY A 916 29.65 25.35 -42.36
CA GLY A 916 28.52 26.28 -42.39
C GLY A 916 27.75 26.27 -41.06
N ALA A 917 28.40 26.66 -39.96
CA ALA A 917 27.76 26.79 -38.66
C ALA A 917 26.97 28.10 -38.59
N ASN A 918 25.65 28.02 -38.76
CA ASN A 918 24.70 29.02 -38.30
C ASN A 918 23.74 28.32 -37.33
N ALA A 919 24.19 28.14 -36.08
CA ALA A 919 23.33 27.68 -34.99
C ALA A 919 22.56 28.88 -34.45
N LEU A 920 21.29 28.97 -34.84
CA LEU A 920 20.28 29.86 -34.29
C LEU A 920 20.15 29.62 -32.78
N ARG A 921 20.14 30.72 -32.01
CA ARG A 921 19.88 30.74 -30.56
C ARG A 921 18.49 30.16 -30.28
N SER A 922 18.42 29.09 -29.50
CA SER A 922 17.19 28.53 -28.96
C SER A 922 16.69 29.35 -27.75
N PRO A 923 15.37 29.49 -27.53
CA PRO A 923 14.82 30.14 -26.34
C PRO A 923 14.82 29.20 -25.13
N THR A 924 15.33 29.72 -24.00
CA THR A 924 15.59 29.00 -22.75
C THR A 924 14.34 28.90 -21.86
N THR A 925 13.82 27.68 -21.63
CA THR A 925 12.95 27.26 -20.50
C THR A 925 13.67 27.37 -19.12
N SER A 926 12.96 27.22 -18.00
CA SER A 926 13.58 27.22 -16.66
C SER A 926 14.55 26.04 -16.48
N SER A 927 14.23 24.88 -17.04
CA SER A 927 15.11 23.70 -17.08
C SER A 927 16.31 23.85 -18.03
N THR A 928 16.24 24.72 -19.04
CA THR A 928 17.37 24.92 -19.98
C THR A 928 18.34 26.01 -19.57
N LEU A 929 18.06 26.79 -18.52
CA LEU A 929 19.08 27.62 -17.88
C LEU A 929 20.21 26.76 -17.28
N ALA A 930 19.94 25.47 -17.00
CA ALA A 930 20.91 24.49 -16.53
C ALA A 930 21.61 23.68 -17.64
N ASN A 931 21.08 23.63 -18.88
CA ASN A 931 21.56 22.75 -19.97
C ASN A 931 22.51 23.43 -20.98
N GLY A 932 23.25 24.48 -20.57
CA GLY A 932 24.36 24.98 -21.37
C GLY A 932 25.42 23.89 -21.57
N SER A 933 25.71 23.55 -22.83
CA SER A 933 26.59 22.47 -23.29
C SER A 933 27.69 22.01 -22.31
N VAL A 934 27.53 20.82 -21.71
CA VAL A 934 28.61 20.12 -21.02
C VAL A 934 29.54 19.53 -22.08
N THR A 935 30.59 20.28 -22.43
CA THR A 935 31.84 19.68 -22.91
C THR A 935 32.75 19.51 -21.69
N PRO A 936 33.47 18.38 -21.54
CA PRO A 936 34.30 18.14 -20.38
C PRO A 936 35.59 18.99 -20.49
N ALA A 937 35.48 20.27 -20.15
CA ALA A 937 36.64 21.10 -19.88
C ALA A 937 37.05 20.88 -18.42
N ALA A 938 38.26 20.35 -18.24
CA ALA A 938 38.90 20.02 -16.97
C ALA A 938 38.44 20.91 -15.81
N GLU A 939 37.72 20.31 -14.86
CA GLU A 939 37.31 20.92 -13.61
C GLU A 939 38.54 21.48 -12.88
N LYS A 940 38.59 22.81 -12.77
CA LYS A 940 39.25 23.43 -11.63
C LYS A 940 38.26 23.35 -10.49
N THR A 941 38.33 22.26 -9.72
CA THR A 941 37.65 22.11 -8.44
C THR A 941 38.10 23.22 -7.49
N SER A 942 37.33 24.30 -7.39
CA SER A 942 37.33 25.14 -6.20
C SER A 942 36.25 24.65 -5.25
N ASP A 943 36.44 23.45 -4.71
CA ASP A 943 35.72 22.97 -3.53
C ASP A 943 36.31 23.68 -2.31
N ASP A 944 35.88 24.93 -2.10
CA ASP A 944 36.07 25.61 -0.83
C ASP A 944 34.67 25.84 -0.21
N PRO A 945 34.29 25.12 0.87
CA PRO A 945 32.98 25.23 1.51
C PRO A 945 32.70 26.59 2.19
N THR A 946 33.57 27.59 2.03
CA THR A 946 33.64 28.78 2.90
C THR A 946 33.13 30.10 2.29
N VAL A 947 32.43 30.10 1.14
CA VAL A 947 32.07 31.37 0.44
C VAL A 947 30.59 31.80 0.56
N TRP A 948 29.96 31.63 1.73
CA TRP A 948 28.69 32.31 2.01
C TRP A 948 28.90 33.36 3.09
N LYS A 949 29.14 34.62 2.69
CA LYS A 949 29.41 35.73 3.62
C LYS A 949 28.15 36.45 4.10
N GLN A 950 26.97 36.13 3.57
CA GLN A 950 25.67 36.69 3.99
C GLN A 950 24.56 35.63 3.98
N PRO A 951 23.51 35.79 4.82
CA PRO A 951 22.35 34.89 4.79
C PRO A 951 21.66 34.96 3.43
N LEU A 952 21.36 33.80 2.84
CA LEU A 952 20.62 33.68 1.59
C LEU A 952 19.13 33.93 1.84
N LYS A 953 18.66 35.12 1.46
CA LYS A 953 17.21 35.40 1.37
C LYS A 953 16.64 34.59 0.19
N PRO A 954 15.49 33.90 0.33
CA PRO A 954 14.89 33.19 -0.79
C PRO A 954 14.42 34.14 -1.88
N LEU A 955 14.49 33.67 -3.13
CA LEU A 955 13.90 34.35 -4.27
C LEU A 955 12.42 33.98 -4.37
N TYR A 956 11.55 34.98 -4.51
CA TYR A 956 10.13 34.76 -4.77
C TYR A 956 9.93 34.51 -6.26
N ILE A 957 9.53 33.30 -6.62
CA ILE A 957 9.39 32.87 -8.01
C ILE A 957 7.95 32.51 -8.34
N ARG A 958 7.64 32.53 -9.63
CA ARG A 958 6.48 31.83 -10.19
C ARG A 958 6.99 30.64 -10.99
N GLU A 959 6.10 29.73 -11.33
CA GLU A 959 6.46 28.55 -12.09
C GLU A 959 5.58 28.33 -13.30
N GLY A 960 6.20 27.70 -14.29
CA GLY A 960 5.54 27.40 -15.55
C GLY A 960 4.66 26.16 -15.49
N GLY A 961 4.83 25.32 -14.46
CA GLY A 961 4.06 24.11 -14.20
C GLY A 961 2.68 24.41 -13.60
N SER A 962 1.94 23.34 -13.29
CA SER A 962 0.57 23.37 -12.81
C SER A 962 0.41 22.33 -11.71
N ILE A 963 -0.23 22.70 -10.60
CA ILE A 963 -0.62 21.77 -9.53
C ILE A 963 -2.12 21.99 -9.31
N PRO A 964 -3.00 21.11 -9.80
CA PRO A 964 -4.45 21.35 -9.79
C PRO A 964 -5.01 21.59 -8.37
N SER A 965 -4.47 20.86 -7.39
CA SER A 965 -5.02 20.76 -6.04
C SER A 965 -4.89 22.05 -5.21
N ILE A 966 -3.89 22.90 -5.45
CA ILE A 966 -3.64 24.09 -4.60
C ILE A 966 -4.81 25.08 -4.62
N ARG A 967 -5.28 25.44 -5.81
CA ARG A 967 -6.36 26.42 -5.98
C ARG A 967 -7.70 25.87 -5.50
N PHE A 968 -7.91 24.56 -5.70
CA PHE A 968 -9.07 23.87 -5.15
C PHE A 968 -9.08 23.92 -3.62
N LEU A 969 -7.97 23.57 -2.96
CA LEU A 969 -7.89 23.57 -1.50
C LEU A 969 -8.11 24.98 -0.91
N GLU A 970 -7.55 26.03 -1.52
CA GLU A 970 -7.83 27.42 -1.10
C GLU A 970 -9.32 27.76 -1.18
N LYS A 971 -9.98 27.44 -2.30
CA LYS A 971 -11.41 27.70 -2.50
C LYS A 971 -12.28 26.89 -1.53
N GLU A 972 -11.91 25.63 -1.28
CA GLU A 972 -12.71 24.70 -0.46
C GLU A 972 -12.62 25.03 1.04
N PHE A 973 -11.45 25.46 1.52
CA PHE A 973 -11.22 25.75 2.94
C PHE A 973 -11.18 27.24 3.32
N ASP A 974 -11.24 28.15 2.34
CA ASP A 974 -11.11 29.60 2.54
C ASP A 974 -9.85 29.98 3.35
N ALA A 975 -8.73 29.32 3.01
CA ALA A 975 -7.46 29.43 3.71
C ALA A 975 -6.33 29.83 2.75
N PRO A 976 -5.38 30.70 3.17
CA PRO A 976 -4.23 31.07 2.35
C PRO A 976 -3.28 29.88 2.13
N ALA A 977 -2.80 29.70 0.90
CA ALA A 977 -1.78 28.72 0.56
C ALA A 977 -0.38 29.33 0.38
N ALA A 978 0.65 28.53 0.67
CA ALA A 978 2.02 28.78 0.25
C ALA A 978 2.69 27.50 -0.28
N HIS A 979 3.69 27.69 -1.14
CA HIS A 979 4.37 26.61 -1.83
C HIS A 979 5.88 26.71 -1.62
N LEU A 980 6.45 25.67 -1.02
CA LEU A 980 7.88 25.55 -0.70
C LEU A 980 8.60 24.60 -1.69
N PRO A 981 9.44 25.15 -2.58
CA PRO A 981 10.38 24.37 -3.36
C PRO A 981 11.40 23.62 -2.49
N CYS A 982 11.40 22.28 -2.59
CA CYS A 982 12.36 21.43 -1.88
C CYS A 982 13.51 20.93 -2.78
N GLY A 983 13.23 20.73 -4.06
CA GLY A 983 14.21 20.25 -5.03
C GLY A 983 15.05 21.37 -5.65
N GLN A 984 16.13 21.00 -6.33
CA GLN A 984 16.96 21.88 -7.14
C GLN A 984 16.54 21.85 -8.61
N ALA A 985 17.04 22.79 -9.42
CA ALA A 985 16.74 22.82 -10.86
C ALA A 985 17.30 21.58 -11.60
N SER A 986 18.39 20.99 -11.11
CA SER A 986 19.03 19.79 -11.68
C SER A 986 18.52 18.45 -11.12
N ASP A 987 17.41 18.44 -10.39
CA ASP A 987 16.83 17.22 -9.79
C ASP A 987 16.13 16.31 -10.82
N SER A 988 15.94 16.79 -12.06
CA SER A 988 15.45 15.99 -13.20
C SER A 988 14.11 15.30 -12.94
N ALA A 989 13.19 15.96 -12.25
CA ALA A 989 11.83 15.47 -12.08
C ALA A 989 11.18 15.10 -13.43
N HIS A 990 10.41 14.00 -13.42
CA HIS A 990 9.82 13.35 -14.61
C HIS A 990 10.81 12.77 -15.62
N LEU A 991 12.10 13.04 -15.51
CA LEU A 991 13.14 12.57 -16.41
C LEU A 991 13.90 11.37 -15.80
N ASP A 992 14.83 10.83 -16.59
CA ASP A 992 15.75 9.79 -16.14
C ASP A 992 16.74 10.36 -15.11
N ASN A 993 17.17 9.52 -14.16
CA ASN A 993 18.09 9.90 -13.09
C ASN A 993 17.55 11.02 -12.18
N GLU A 994 16.24 11.01 -11.93
CA GLU A 994 15.65 11.85 -10.89
C GLU A 994 16.40 11.64 -9.57
N ARG A 995 16.72 12.77 -8.93
CA ARG A 995 17.48 12.80 -7.70
C ARG A 995 17.03 13.92 -6.77
N LEU A 996 17.32 13.80 -5.48
CA LEU A 996 17.18 14.88 -4.51
C LEU A 996 18.47 15.04 -3.72
N ARG A 997 18.98 16.27 -3.63
CA ARG A 997 20.17 16.55 -2.82
C ARG A 997 19.90 16.30 -1.34
N LEU A 998 20.78 15.56 -0.67
CA LEU A 998 20.61 15.17 0.73
C LEU A 998 20.52 16.39 1.68
N VAL A 999 21.33 17.43 1.40
CA VAL A 999 21.30 18.68 2.15
C VAL A 999 19.93 19.36 2.02
N ASN A 1000 19.35 19.39 0.81
CA ASN A 1000 18.03 19.97 0.58
C ASN A 1000 16.96 19.22 1.37
N LEU A 1001 16.96 17.88 1.35
CA LEU A 1001 16.02 17.07 2.14
C LEU A 1001 16.07 17.40 3.65
N TYR A 1002 17.27 17.48 4.22
CA TYR A 1002 17.44 17.81 5.64
C TYR A 1002 17.08 19.25 5.97
N LYS A 1003 17.38 20.19 5.06
CA LYS A 1003 17.03 21.60 5.23
C LYS A 1003 15.53 21.82 5.11
N SER A 1004 14.84 21.15 4.19
CA SER A 1004 13.38 21.16 4.10
C SER A 1004 12.73 20.66 5.38
N LYS A 1005 13.22 19.57 5.98
CA LYS A 1005 12.76 19.11 7.31
C LYS A 1005 12.92 20.21 8.36
N GLY A 1006 14.07 20.87 8.41
CA GLY A 1006 14.34 21.99 9.32
C GLY A 1006 13.40 23.19 9.10
N ILE A 1007 13.13 23.53 7.84
CA ILE A 1007 12.21 24.60 7.45
C ILE A 1007 10.79 24.25 7.91
N PHE A 1008 10.28 23.07 7.58
CA PHE A 1008 8.95 22.61 8.02
C PHE A 1008 8.83 22.64 9.54
N LYS A 1009 9.84 22.17 10.27
CA LYS A 1009 9.85 22.16 11.73
C LYS A 1009 9.70 23.57 12.31
N ARG A 1010 10.39 24.56 11.74
CA ARG A 1010 10.25 25.96 12.17
C ARG A 1010 8.88 26.52 11.82
N VAL A 1011 8.40 26.28 10.62
CA VAL A 1011 7.09 26.78 10.15
C VAL A 1011 5.96 26.22 11.02
N PHE A 1012 5.91 24.90 11.25
CA PHE A 1012 4.89 24.26 12.08
C PHE A 1012 4.95 24.70 13.55
N ARG A 1013 6.10 25.14 14.05
CA ARG A 1013 6.27 25.66 15.41
C ARG A 1013 5.89 27.13 15.53
N ASP A 1014 6.29 27.95 14.56
CA ASP A 1014 6.30 29.41 14.69
C ASP A 1014 5.06 30.06 14.05
N LEU A 1015 4.46 29.46 13.02
CA LEU A 1015 3.27 29.99 12.34
C LEU A 1015 2.03 30.09 13.25
N PRO A 1016 1.70 29.10 14.12
CA PRO A 1016 0.51 29.16 14.97
C PRO A 1016 0.51 30.32 15.97
N ARG A 1017 1.68 30.91 16.24
CA ARG A 1017 1.88 31.99 17.22
C ARG A 1017 1.68 33.40 16.64
N LYS A 1018 1.39 33.50 15.34
CA LYS A 1018 1.32 34.75 14.59
C LYS A 1018 -0.10 35.16 14.24
#